data_AF-K0S2I8-F1
#
_entry.id   AF-K0S2I8-F1
#
_cell.length_a   1.000
_cell.length_b   1.000
_cell.length_c   1.000
_cell.angle_alpha   90.00
_cell.angle_beta   90.00
_cell.angle_gamma   90.00
#
_symmetry.space_group_name_H-M   'P 1'
#
loop_
_entity.id
_entity.type
_entity.pdbx_description
1 polymer ?
#
loop_
_entity_poly.entity_id
_entity_poly.type
_entity_poly.pdbx_seq_one_letter_code
_entity_poly.pdbx_strand_id
1 'polypeptide(L)'
;MRPTRRKKTPAVSLKVLVCASGVIALTYHSITDVDLRGWGHGYYHHFQGHETVARNLSLEKLPRLTMPHGVFLFGPDSQSVHIPEKLRFERNFTSEQLWLLEDHAIDLEFEEKRCASYGYGLPTNPRRRRLFLGSLIADDSMEVLRATSAEAYNIAHTVAFVESNFTHSQESRQFGYKLGSKRLYSLQQLYGDRTKVSVDYYVATPDEQGVNDDMFREILQKDAIQFRWERNGMRPDDVGIYRDTDEMFTRDFLRALQICDVPQLRPNQDCKQPKIIAKTLIMESSPLCITNFKVRSWYHPDASLGECIVRVGNSSLHPLAERGFHATRNGQTLPQEQDLLYNHTYGERPEAERVGDFDPERYKNDKYPLWTASDLRFAEGGEMVERSGGGPTAFHFHNFFENTDQLRVKYTTYAHADPAAANKSAWELHDDLKVAVKCALAEDLAVDGSREVFDLPDRIRPIYYLDRKRRDRRHQKWRSIVEEEKRRYPNSTIASSDAVEDYYYESYQNDAIASSDAAAEVPETPETDQPSPIIERAWDSSRSVVMGMATNQVLSQFQQFVTSLRATGFNGAVILGVSPNLGRDIAELLRTHNVTTKVIENAKSCTYNGYKDEKGNVLNTTESPWWHCPELYPDYKLTHARFVLYRDWLNECESCTDGVVLTDTSDSYFQRDPFATANRLGIRYPVMVFEEIDSIDNTHWLTDFPVKSCRKHTVGPTRVLCSGSTMGSREGILGYLDAMIEEMDYWKTKDECRIDMVSGARGVSFSVANEIELNLSNPLLPPRVQPGDDQSIHNYLYYTGRLKDAVAIPHRTGPLHVVGVEASDIYNKNATVEAEEAGVDDLWGLEGFYVKDGDWRNWLPERYGLTEPGTGLVTNLDGRPSAQVHQENRFGSLNRQWMRMMIEKGWPYNQFNRSIDHRM
;
A
#
# COMPACT_ATOMS: atom_id res chain seq x y z
N MET A 1 6.24 8.18 83.69
CA MET A 1 7.30 9.19 83.46
C MET A 1 8.36 8.61 82.52
N ARG A 2 8.75 9.36 81.49
CA ARG A 2 9.90 9.16 80.58
C ARG A 2 11.23 9.05 81.38
N PRO A 3 12.38 8.54 80.87
CA PRO A 3 13.00 9.03 79.62
C PRO A 3 13.88 8.07 78.79
N THR A 4 14.49 8.70 77.78
CA THR A 4 15.04 8.32 76.47
C THR A 4 16.45 7.71 76.46
N ARG A 5 16.81 7.02 75.36
CA ARG A 5 18.17 6.55 75.05
C ARG A 5 18.58 6.94 73.62
N ARG A 6 19.69 7.69 73.49
CA ARG A 6 20.50 7.91 72.27
C ARG A 6 21.46 6.73 72.06
N LYS A 7 21.75 6.37 70.81
CA LYS A 7 22.83 5.42 70.43
C LYS A 7 23.95 6.14 69.66
N LYS A 8 25.15 5.60 69.85
CA LYS A 8 26.50 6.06 69.47
C LYS A 8 26.84 5.78 68.00
N THR A 9 27.69 6.62 67.42
CA THR A 9 28.54 6.37 66.24
C THR A 9 29.90 5.78 66.66
N PRO A 10 30.60 5.06 65.78
CA PRO A 10 32.06 5.05 65.78
C PRO A 10 32.70 5.35 64.41
N ALA A 11 33.99 5.69 64.53
CA ALA A 11 34.93 6.34 63.61
C ALA A 11 35.24 5.68 62.26
N VAL A 12 35.73 6.50 61.33
CA VAL A 12 36.45 6.11 60.10
C VAL A 12 37.86 6.70 60.16
N SER A 13 38.88 5.89 59.84
CA SER A 13 40.29 6.30 59.76
C SER A 13 40.65 6.82 58.38
N LEU A 14 41.38 7.93 58.32
CA LEU A 14 41.89 8.54 57.09
C LEU A 14 43.37 8.15 56.88
N LYS A 15 43.74 7.65 55.69
CA LYS A 15 45.13 7.57 55.23
C LYS A 15 45.32 8.60 54.12
N VAL A 16 46.29 9.50 54.31
CA VAL A 16 46.70 10.53 53.36
C VAL A 16 47.98 10.06 52.67
N LEU A 17 48.01 10.12 51.34
CA LEU A 17 49.22 10.02 50.54
C LEU A 17 49.48 11.40 49.93
N VAL A 18 50.67 11.94 50.19
CA VAL A 18 51.13 13.25 49.70
C VAL A 18 51.95 13.04 48.43
N CYS A 19 51.64 13.77 47.36
CA CYS A 19 52.58 14.05 46.28
C CYS A 19 52.64 15.55 46.03
N ALA A 20 53.87 16.01 45.80
CA ALA A 20 54.30 17.40 45.80
C ALA A 20 54.35 17.98 44.38
N SER A 21 53.64 19.09 44.17
CA SER A 21 54.05 20.21 43.32
C SER A 21 52.91 21.23 43.32
N GLY A 22 53.16 22.39 43.93
CA GLY A 22 52.16 23.42 44.17
C GLY A 22 51.81 24.25 42.93
N VAL A 23 50.51 24.49 42.75
CA VAL A 23 49.94 25.73 42.20
C VAL A 23 48.67 26.00 43.01
N ILE A 24 48.62 27.14 43.69
CA ILE A 24 47.40 27.62 44.35
C ILE A 24 46.57 28.32 43.27
N ALA A 25 45.50 27.67 42.83
CA ALA A 25 44.40 28.31 42.13
C ALA A 25 43.19 28.32 43.07
N LEU A 26 42.70 29.51 43.42
CA LEU A 26 41.43 29.70 44.09
C LEU A 26 40.31 29.32 43.11
N THR A 27 39.73 28.15 43.26
CA THR A 27 38.50 27.76 42.55
C THR A 27 37.31 27.80 43.51
N TYR A 28 36.35 28.65 43.17
CA TYR A 28 34.97 28.63 43.66
C TYR A 28 34.40 27.21 43.55
N HIS A 29 33.86 26.67 44.64
CA HIS A 29 33.05 25.45 44.60
C HIS A 29 31.67 25.77 44.02
N SER A 30 31.47 25.55 42.72
CA SER A 30 30.14 25.33 42.17
C SER A 30 29.73 23.88 42.42
N ILE A 31 28.46 23.68 42.76
CA ILE A 31 27.81 22.38 42.85
C ILE A 31 27.69 21.82 41.42
N THR A 32 28.68 21.07 40.93
CA THR A 32 28.60 20.41 39.61
C THR A 32 29.01 18.93 39.61
N ASP A 33 29.39 18.34 40.73
CA ASP A 33 29.63 16.89 40.82
C ASP A 33 28.42 16.16 41.42
N VAL A 34 27.40 15.91 40.60
CA VAL A 34 26.61 14.68 40.76
C VAL A 34 27.42 13.58 40.10
N ASP A 35 28.18 12.83 40.91
CA ASP A 35 28.97 11.69 40.44
C ASP A 35 28.05 10.57 39.93
N LEU A 36 27.73 10.62 38.63
CA LEU A 36 27.01 9.57 37.92
C LEU A 36 27.94 8.42 37.50
N ARG A 37 29.26 8.53 37.66
CA ARG A 37 30.20 7.43 37.31
C ARG A 37 30.09 6.25 38.28
N GLY A 38 29.56 6.47 39.49
CA GLY A 38 29.21 5.41 40.44
C GLY A 38 28.01 4.52 40.04
N TRP A 39 27.22 4.91 39.02
CA TRP A 39 25.98 4.19 38.66
C TRP A 39 26.19 3.03 37.69
N GLY A 40 27.31 2.98 36.97
CA GLY A 40 27.59 1.96 35.94
C GLY A 40 27.93 0.57 36.48
N HIS A 41 28.52 0.46 37.68
CA HIS A 41 29.02 -0.82 38.19
C HIS A 41 28.20 -1.46 39.33
N GLY A 42 27.34 -0.70 40.02
CA GLY A 42 26.61 -1.22 41.19
C GLY A 42 25.34 -2.04 40.88
N TYR A 43 24.69 -1.80 39.74
CA TYR A 43 23.37 -2.38 39.44
C TYR A 43 23.38 -3.58 38.48
N TYR A 44 24.42 -3.74 37.65
CA TYR A 44 24.50 -4.86 36.70
C TYR A 44 24.78 -6.21 37.38
N HIS A 45 25.40 -6.21 38.56
CA HIS A 45 25.71 -7.45 39.29
C HIS A 45 24.61 -7.95 40.24
N HIS A 46 23.52 -7.20 40.47
CA HIS A 46 22.49 -7.60 41.44
C HIS A 46 21.27 -8.31 40.84
N PHE A 47 21.21 -8.47 39.51
CA PHE A 47 20.13 -9.20 38.82
C PHE A 47 20.56 -10.47 38.09
N GLN A 48 21.86 -10.80 38.09
CA GLN A 48 22.32 -12.13 37.65
C GLN A 48 22.25 -13.11 38.83
N GLY A 49 21.08 -13.70 39.09
CA GLY A 49 21.04 -14.83 40.05
C GLY A 49 19.69 -15.27 40.60
N HIS A 50 18.59 -14.54 40.41
CA HIS A 50 17.28 -14.99 40.90
C HIS A 50 16.18 -14.68 39.90
N GLU A 51 15.44 -15.71 39.48
CA GLU A 51 14.13 -15.63 38.83
C GLU A 51 13.11 -14.97 39.78
N THR A 52 13.27 -13.68 40.06
CA THR A 52 12.20 -12.90 40.68
C THR A 52 11.25 -12.46 39.57
N VAL A 53 10.16 -13.22 39.45
CA VAL A 53 8.96 -12.89 38.69
C VAL A 53 8.65 -11.39 38.82
N ALA A 54 8.64 -10.68 37.69
CA ALA A 54 8.44 -9.24 37.52
C ALA A 54 7.02 -8.73 37.91
N ARG A 55 6.43 -9.23 39.00
CA ARG A 55 5.05 -8.91 39.40
C ARG A 55 4.89 -7.61 40.19
N ASN A 56 5.97 -6.93 40.61
CA ASN A 56 5.92 -5.73 41.47
C ASN A 56 6.88 -4.60 41.06
N LEU A 57 7.03 -4.32 39.76
CA LEU A 57 7.70 -3.11 39.28
C LEU A 57 6.73 -1.92 39.39
N SER A 58 7.04 -0.96 40.27
CA SER A 58 6.33 0.32 40.37
C SER A 58 7.22 1.44 39.82
N LEU A 59 6.60 2.51 39.28
CA LEU A 59 7.31 3.67 38.75
C LEU A 59 8.29 4.26 39.77
N GLU A 60 7.95 4.24 41.07
CA GLU A 60 8.78 4.73 42.18
C GLU A 60 10.11 4.00 42.35
N LYS A 61 10.23 2.78 41.82
CA LYS A 61 11.45 1.96 41.90
C LYS A 61 12.34 2.11 40.68
N LEU A 62 11.89 2.82 39.64
CA LEU A 62 12.70 3.04 38.46
C LEU A 62 13.89 3.95 38.78
N PRO A 63 15.04 3.76 38.09
CA PRO A 63 16.12 4.72 38.12
C PRO A 63 15.58 6.12 37.79
N ARG A 64 15.88 7.08 38.65
CA ARG A 64 15.33 8.43 38.58
C ARG A 64 16.43 9.45 38.30
N LEU A 65 16.10 10.44 37.48
CA LEU A 65 16.88 11.67 37.32
C LEU A 65 15.95 12.85 37.54
N THR A 66 16.26 13.68 38.53
CA THR A 66 15.47 14.88 38.84
C THR A 66 16.14 16.09 38.20
N MET A 67 15.41 16.75 37.33
CA MET A 67 15.74 18.02 36.71
C MET A 67 14.83 19.11 37.33
N PRO A 68 15.15 20.40 37.17
CA PRO A 68 14.27 21.48 37.65
C PRO A 68 12.90 21.44 37.00
N HIS A 69 12.88 21.03 35.74
CA HIS A 69 11.71 21.08 34.89
C HIS A 69 10.86 19.81 35.11
N GLY A 70 11.47 18.64 35.36
CA GLY A 70 10.71 17.42 35.68
C GLY A 70 11.55 16.28 36.25
N VAL A 71 10.88 15.14 36.44
CA VAL A 71 11.54 13.90 36.85
C VAL A 71 11.48 12.90 35.71
N PHE A 72 12.65 12.43 35.28
CA PHE A 72 12.78 11.31 34.36
C PHE A 72 12.85 10.00 35.13
N LEU A 73 12.05 9.02 34.72
CA LEU A 73 12.03 7.67 35.26
C LEU A 73 12.37 6.69 34.14
N PHE A 74 13.47 5.96 34.28
CA PHE A 74 14.01 5.13 33.21
C PHE A 74 13.46 3.71 33.27
N GLY A 75 12.59 3.35 32.33
CA GLY A 75 11.99 2.02 32.22
C GLY A 75 13.02 0.93 31.86
N PRO A 76 12.70 -0.36 32.09
CA PRO A 76 13.54 -1.45 31.61
C PRO A 76 13.41 -1.59 30.09
N ASP A 77 14.50 -1.99 29.43
CA ASP A 77 14.48 -2.28 27.99
C ASP A 77 14.03 -3.73 27.70
N SER A 78 13.62 -3.99 26.46
CA SER A 78 13.12 -5.28 25.97
C SER A 78 14.04 -6.48 26.26
N GLN A 79 15.36 -6.30 26.37
CA GLN A 79 16.31 -7.39 26.64
C GLN A 79 16.45 -7.70 28.13
N SER A 80 16.06 -6.75 28.99
CA SER A 80 16.06 -6.90 30.45
C SER A 80 14.74 -7.41 31.02
N VAL A 81 13.72 -7.62 30.18
CA VAL A 81 12.34 -7.94 30.59
C VAL A 81 11.96 -9.34 30.14
N HIS A 82 11.48 -10.16 31.07
CA HIS A 82 10.83 -11.42 30.72
C HIS A 82 9.38 -11.18 30.30
N ILE A 83 9.09 -11.31 29.00
CA ILE A 83 7.73 -11.22 28.46
C ILE A 83 7.05 -12.59 28.60
N PRO A 84 5.91 -12.68 29.30
CA PRO A 84 5.17 -13.94 29.43
C PRO A 84 4.78 -14.52 28.08
N GLU A 85 4.91 -15.84 27.90
CA GLU A 85 4.66 -16.52 26.62
C GLU A 85 3.29 -16.18 26.01
N LYS A 86 2.23 -16.15 26.83
CA LYS A 86 0.86 -15.77 26.40
C LYS A 86 0.70 -14.32 25.90
N LEU A 87 1.70 -13.47 26.15
CA LEU A 87 1.74 -12.07 25.72
C LEU A 87 2.76 -11.84 24.59
N ARG A 88 3.46 -12.90 24.16
CA ARG A 88 4.20 -12.86 22.91
C ARG A 88 3.20 -12.86 21.76
N PHE A 89 3.37 -11.96 20.81
CA PHE A 89 2.48 -11.91 19.66
C PHE A 89 3.16 -12.55 18.45
N GLU A 90 2.41 -13.41 17.75
CA GLU A 90 2.87 -13.99 16.50
C GLU A 90 2.92 -12.91 15.43
N ARG A 91 4.07 -12.81 14.76
CA ARG A 91 4.24 -11.88 13.65
C ARG A 91 3.80 -12.57 12.38
N ASN A 92 2.73 -12.06 11.78
CA ASN A 92 2.20 -12.60 10.54
C ASN A 92 2.71 -11.78 9.35
N PHE A 93 4.01 -11.85 9.04
CA PHE A 93 4.57 -11.17 7.87
C PHE A 93 4.40 -12.04 6.61
N THR A 94 4.17 -11.41 5.46
CA THR A 94 4.21 -12.10 4.16
C THR A 94 5.63 -12.53 3.84
N SER A 95 5.81 -13.46 2.88
CA SER A 95 7.14 -13.88 2.45
C SER A 95 7.99 -12.73 1.92
N GLU A 96 7.38 -11.79 1.19
CA GLU A 96 8.04 -10.56 0.71
C GLU A 96 8.51 -9.68 1.87
N GLN A 97 7.65 -9.48 2.88
CA GLN A 97 8.02 -8.73 4.08
C GLN A 97 9.17 -9.40 4.83
N LEU A 98 9.11 -10.72 5.02
CA LEU A 98 10.18 -11.47 5.69
C LEU A 98 11.51 -11.34 4.96
N TRP A 99 11.52 -11.47 3.64
CA TRP A 99 12.72 -11.31 2.83
C TRP A 99 13.40 -9.94 3.06
N LEU A 100 12.63 -8.85 3.09
CA LEU A 100 13.15 -7.51 3.38
C LEU A 100 13.66 -7.39 4.83
N LEU A 101 12.92 -7.96 5.79
CA LEU A 101 13.23 -7.88 7.22
C LEU A 101 14.48 -8.68 7.61
N GLU A 102 14.83 -9.71 6.86
CA GLU A 102 15.96 -10.61 7.10
C GLU A 102 17.28 -10.21 6.39
N ASP A 103 17.38 -8.97 5.91
CA ASP A 103 18.62 -8.37 5.36
C ASP A 103 19.69 -8.15 6.46
N HIS A 104 20.29 -9.20 7.00
CA HIS A 104 21.33 -9.12 8.03
C HIS A 104 22.76 -9.25 7.50
N ALA A 105 22.94 -10.06 6.45
CA ALA A 105 24.24 -10.22 5.79
C ALA A 105 24.61 -8.93 5.04
N ILE A 106 25.92 -8.64 4.98
CA ILE A 106 26.44 -7.58 4.12
C ILE A 106 26.70 -8.21 2.76
N ASP A 107 25.88 -7.85 1.78
CA ASP A 107 26.09 -8.18 0.37
C ASP A 107 26.74 -6.97 -0.30
N LEU A 108 28.02 -7.08 -0.66
CA LEU A 108 28.79 -5.93 -1.15
C LEU A 108 28.21 -5.32 -2.43
N GLU A 109 27.70 -6.14 -3.35
CA GLU A 109 27.14 -5.66 -4.62
C GLU A 109 25.82 -4.90 -4.37
N PHE A 110 24.98 -5.47 -3.49
CA PHE A 110 23.73 -4.83 -3.14
C PHE A 110 23.95 -3.52 -2.36
N GLU A 111 24.92 -3.50 -1.44
CA GLU A 111 25.26 -2.33 -0.64
C GLU A 111 25.90 -1.22 -1.48
N GLU A 112 26.71 -1.57 -2.48
CA GLU A 112 27.26 -0.61 -3.45
C GLU A 112 26.13 0.06 -4.25
N LYS A 113 25.15 -0.73 -4.76
CA LYS A 113 23.97 -0.18 -5.45
C LYS A 113 23.12 0.70 -4.53
N ARG A 114 22.91 0.28 -3.28
CA ARG A 114 22.19 1.06 -2.27
C ARG A 114 22.87 2.42 -2.04
N CYS A 115 24.18 2.43 -1.77
CA CYS A 115 24.92 3.67 -1.56
C CYS A 115 24.88 4.58 -2.79
N ALA A 116 25.09 4.03 -3.98
CA ALA A 116 25.04 4.78 -5.23
C ALA A 116 23.66 5.43 -5.46
N SER A 117 22.56 4.79 -5.03
CA SER A 117 21.21 5.31 -5.17
C SER A 117 20.92 6.57 -4.34
N TYR A 118 21.81 6.93 -3.42
CA TYR A 118 21.76 8.18 -2.64
C TYR A 118 22.97 9.08 -2.91
N GLY A 119 23.75 8.79 -3.96
CA GLY A 119 24.98 9.54 -4.27
C GLY A 119 26.14 9.29 -3.30
N TYR A 120 26.10 8.18 -2.54
CA TYR A 120 27.15 7.82 -1.58
C TYR A 120 28.09 6.74 -2.12
N GLY A 121 29.31 6.73 -1.61
CA GLY A 121 30.27 5.63 -1.82
C GLY A 121 30.11 4.51 -0.79
N LEU A 122 30.51 3.30 -1.15
CA LEU A 122 30.73 2.21 -0.20
C LEU A 122 32.17 2.30 0.33
N PRO A 123 32.40 2.33 1.66
CA PRO A 123 33.76 2.40 2.22
C PRO A 123 34.53 1.10 1.97
N THR A 124 35.86 1.18 1.95
CA THR A 124 36.77 0.05 1.63
C THR A 124 36.66 -1.14 2.58
N ASN A 125 36.23 -0.92 3.82
CA ASN A 125 35.97 -1.97 4.80
C ASN A 125 34.58 -1.75 5.41
N PRO A 126 33.52 -2.15 4.69
CA PRO A 126 32.16 -1.80 5.06
C PRO A 126 31.73 -2.51 6.32
N ARG A 127 31.29 -1.72 7.30
CA ARG A 127 30.75 -2.20 8.57
C ARG A 127 29.50 -1.40 8.92
N ARG A 128 28.43 -2.11 9.27
CA ARG A 128 27.19 -1.48 9.75
C ARG A 128 27.42 -0.79 11.11
N ARG A 129 27.27 0.53 11.14
CA ARG A 129 27.22 1.35 12.35
C ARG A 129 25.95 1.06 13.14
N ARG A 130 25.93 1.41 14.43
CA ARG A 130 24.73 1.25 15.26
C ARG A 130 23.83 2.47 15.09
N LEU A 131 22.52 2.23 15.00
CA LEU A 131 21.52 3.29 14.99
C LEU A 131 20.84 3.37 16.36
N PHE A 132 20.71 4.58 16.89
CA PHE A 132 20.01 4.91 18.12
C PHE A 132 18.82 5.78 17.78
N LEU A 133 17.61 5.21 17.89
CA LEU A 133 16.37 5.89 17.56
C LEU A 133 15.75 6.45 18.82
N GLY A 134 15.15 7.63 18.72
CA GLY A 134 14.57 8.38 19.83
C GLY A 134 13.29 9.06 19.40
N SER A 135 12.24 8.90 20.20
CA SER A 135 10.93 9.49 19.91
C SER A 135 10.17 9.79 21.18
N LEU A 136 9.36 10.84 21.17
CA LEU A 136 8.28 10.96 22.14
C LEU A 136 7.15 10.01 21.75
N ILE A 137 6.41 9.49 22.73
CA ILE A 137 5.24 8.64 22.51
C ILE A 137 4.10 9.09 23.41
N ALA A 138 2.89 9.09 22.86
CA ALA A 138 1.68 9.42 23.61
C ALA A 138 0.54 8.46 23.21
N ASP A 139 -0.50 9.00 22.59
CA ASP A 139 -1.69 8.25 22.19
C ASP A 139 -1.57 7.64 20.78
N ASP A 140 -0.34 7.51 20.27
CA ASP A 140 -0.03 6.91 18.99
C ASP A 140 -0.65 5.51 18.83
N SER A 141 -1.23 5.26 17.66
CA SER A 141 -1.91 4.01 17.37
C SER A 141 -0.92 2.86 17.23
N MET A 142 -1.38 1.65 17.58
CA MET A 142 -0.57 0.45 17.36
C MET A 142 -0.34 0.18 15.87
N GLU A 143 -1.20 0.69 14.99
CA GLU A 143 -1.01 0.62 13.55
C GLU A 143 0.23 1.41 13.11
N VAL A 144 0.37 2.66 13.53
CA VAL A 144 1.56 3.49 13.24
C VAL A 144 2.83 2.85 13.82
N LEU A 145 2.76 2.40 15.07
CA LEU A 145 3.91 1.76 15.72
C LEU A 145 4.35 0.50 14.98
N ARG A 146 3.42 -0.29 14.44
CA ARG A 146 3.75 -1.45 13.59
C ARG A 146 4.34 -1.03 12.25
N ALA A 147 3.81 0.02 11.63
CA ALA A 147 4.33 0.55 10.38
C ALA A 147 5.77 1.04 10.52
N THR A 148 6.04 1.90 11.51
CA THR A 148 7.40 2.42 11.74
C THR A 148 8.36 1.36 12.25
N SER A 149 7.91 0.44 13.11
CA SER A 149 8.78 -0.64 13.60
C SER A 149 9.21 -1.64 12.53
N ALA A 150 8.39 -1.87 11.50
CA ALA A 150 8.77 -2.75 10.39
C ALA A 150 10.01 -2.24 9.65
N GLU A 151 10.13 -0.93 9.44
CA GLU A 151 11.31 -0.34 8.78
C GLU A 151 12.59 -0.57 9.61
N ALA A 152 12.54 -0.33 10.91
CA ALA A 152 13.68 -0.45 11.82
C ALA A 152 13.86 -1.85 12.44
N TYR A 153 13.09 -2.83 12.00
CA TYR A 153 13.08 -4.19 12.54
C TYR A 153 14.48 -4.83 12.46
N ASN A 154 15.05 -5.16 13.62
CA ASN A 154 16.41 -5.68 13.77
C ASN A 154 17.51 -4.84 13.05
N ILE A 155 17.26 -3.54 12.86
CA ILE A 155 18.24 -2.56 12.34
C ILE A 155 18.80 -1.72 13.49
N ALA A 156 17.91 -1.18 14.31
CA ALA A 156 18.28 -0.30 15.40
C ALA A 156 19.00 -1.08 16.51
N HIS A 157 20.02 -0.46 17.11
CA HIS A 157 20.59 -0.97 18.35
C HIS A 157 19.70 -0.60 19.55
N THR A 158 19.15 0.61 19.55
CA THR A 158 18.29 1.12 20.61
C THR A 158 17.14 1.91 20.01
N VAL A 159 15.95 1.73 20.56
CA VAL A 159 14.76 2.54 20.31
C VAL A 159 14.27 3.04 21.67
N ALA A 160 14.44 4.34 21.91
CA ALA A 160 14.10 5.01 23.15
C ALA A 160 12.82 5.82 22.95
N PHE A 161 11.75 5.43 23.65
CA PHE A 161 10.53 6.22 23.74
C PHE A 161 10.50 7.00 25.05
N VAL A 162 9.94 8.21 25.02
CA VAL A 162 9.64 8.98 26.22
C VAL A 162 8.16 9.31 26.25
N GLU A 163 7.50 8.95 27.36
CA GLU A 163 6.08 9.17 27.59
C GLU A 163 5.88 10.18 28.72
N SER A 164 5.11 11.25 28.49
CA SER A 164 4.76 12.22 29.53
C SER A 164 3.38 11.96 30.14
N ASN A 165 3.19 12.42 31.38
CA ASN A 165 1.89 12.44 32.08
C ASN A 165 1.06 13.70 31.76
N PHE A 166 1.52 14.53 30.82
CA PHE A 166 0.78 15.68 30.31
C PHE A 166 0.80 15.69 28.78
N THR A 167 -0.22 16.30 28.19
CA THR A 167 -0.25 16.65 26.75
C THR A 167 0.52 17.96 26.51
N HIS A 168 0.63 18.39 25.24
CA HIS A 168 1.29 19.65 24.89
C HIS A 168 0.53 20.84 25.48
N SER A 169 -0.80 20.82 25.42
CA SER A 169 -1.69 21.84 25.98
C SER A 169 -1.88 21.73 27.51
N GLN A 170 -0.97 21.05 28.23
CA GLN A 170 -0.99 20.90 29.68
C GLN A 170 -2.18 20.11 30.26
N GLU A 171 -2.87 19.31 29.46
CA GLU A 171 -3.90 18.43 29.98
C GLU A 171 -3.27 17.20 30.64
N SER A 172 -3.74 16.85 31.84
CA SER A 172 -3.22 15.67 32.53
C SER A 172 -3.65 14.40 31.80
N ARG A 173 -2.71 13.49 31.56
CA ARG A 173 -2.97 12.20 30.93
C ARG A 173 -2.36 11.04 31.72
N GLN A 174 -2.98 9.88 31.54
CA GLN A 174 -2.49 8.63 32.10
C GLN A 174 -1.44 8.03 31.16
N PHE A 175 -0.37 7.48 31.71
CA PHE A 175 0.58 6.68 30.94
C PHE A 175 -0.14 5.51 30.27
N GLY A 176 -0.05 5.44 28.94
CA GLY A 176 -0.55 4.36 28.10
C GLY A 176 0.34 3.12 28.12
N TYR A 177 1.65 3.29 28.35
CA TYR A 177 2.64 2.20 28.36
C TYR A 177 3.09 1.85 29.77
N LYS A 178 2.13 1.53 30.66
CA LYS A 178 2.41 1.17 32.06
C LYS A 178 3.33 -0.04 32.16
N LEU A 179 4.22 -0.04 33.16
CA LEU A 179 5.10 -1.17 33.47
C LEU A 179 4.30 -2.48 33.58
N GLY A 180 4.75 -3.50 32.86
CA GLY A 180 4.12 -4.82 32.85
C GLY A 180 2.79 -4.93 32.07
N SER A 181 2.35 -3.85 31.41
CA SER A 181 1.14 -3.87 30.59
C SER A 181 1.32 -4.63 29.27
N LYS A 182 0.22 -5.18 28.74
CA LYS A 182 0.21 -5.82 27.41
C LYS A 182 0.68 -4.83 26.33
N ARG A 183 0.32 -3.54 26.43
CA ARG A 183 0.69 -2.50 25.45
C ARG A 183 2.20 -2.26 25.43
N LEU A 184 2.82 -2.11 26.60
CA LEU A 184 4.28 -1.99 26.71
C LEU A 184 5.00 -3.24 26.19
N TYR A 185 4.56 -4.45 26.56
CA TYR A 185 5.16 -5.68 26.03
C TYR A 185 5.00 -5.82 24.53
N SER A 186 3.88 -5.35 23.97
CA SER A 186 3.66 -5.36 22.52
C SER A 186 4.68 -4.45 21.84
N LEU A 187 4.84 -3.22 22.33
CA LEU A 187 5.81 -2.25 21.82
C LEU A 187 7.25 -2.77 21.89
N GLN A 188 7.63 -3.35 23.03
CA GLN A 188 8.98 -3.91 23.25
C GLN A 188 9.35 -5.04 22.28
N GLN A 189 8.34 -5.70 21.70
CA GLN A 189 8.53 -6.77 20.73
C GLN A 189 8.49 -6.28 19.28
N LEU A 190 8.05 -5.06 18.99
CA LEU A 190 7.80 -4.62 17.61
C LEU A 190 9.09 -4.51 16.78
N TYR A 191 10.20 -4.09 17.38
CA TYR A 191 11.45 -3.75 16.67
C TYR A 191 12.43 -4.92 16.51
N GLY A 192 11.99 -6.14 16.82
CA GLY A 192 12.82 -7.34 16.76
C GLY A 192 13.61 -7.61 18.04
N ASP A 193 14.22 -8.79 18.09
CA ASP A 193 14.91 -9.34 19.26
C ASP A 193 16.33 -8.77 19.46
N ARG A 194 16.91 -8.19 18.41
CA ARG A 194 18.24 -7.55 18.45
C ARG A 194 18.22 -6.10 18.94
N THR A 195 17.02 -5.51 19.03
CA THR A 195 16.83 -4.10 19.34
C THR A 195 16.45 -3.92 20.82
N LYS A 196 17.15 -3.03 21.52
CA LYS A 196 16.75 -2.59 22.87
C LYS A 196 15.64 -1.55 22.79
N VAL A 197 14.43 -1.91 23.19
CA VAL A 197 13.27 -1.02 23.17
C VAL A 197 12.88 -0.65 24.60
N SER A 198 12.84 0.65 24.92
CA SER A 198 12.43 1.15 26.24
C SER A 198 11.39 2.25 26.12
N VAL A 199 10.52 2.34 27.14
CA VAL A 199 9.68 3.53 27.38
C VAL A 199 10.13 4.13 28.70
N ASP A 200 10.60 5.37 28.63
CA ASP A 200 10.98 6.20 29.75
C ASP A 200 9.85 7.18 30.05
N TYR A 201 9.72 7.58 31.30
CA TYR A 201 8.59 8.41 31.73
C TYR A 201 9.07 9.78 32.18
N TYR A 202 8.42 10.82 31.66
CA TYR A 202 8.60 12.18 32.12
C TYR A 202 7.44 12.59 33.01
N VAL A 203 7.77 13.05 34.22
CA VAL A 203 6.80 13.61 35.16
C VAL A 203 7.09 15.10 35.33
N ALA A 204 6.22 15.94 34.76
CA ALA A 204 6.33 17.40 34.84
C ALA A 204 6.23 17.91 36.29
N THR A 205 6.96 18.98 36.62
CA THR A 205 6.81 19.66 37.92
C THR A 205 5.63 20.65 37.92
N PRO A 206 5.12 21.06 39.10
CA PRO A 206 4.06 22.07 39.19
C PRO A 206 4.44 23.42 38.58
N ASP A 207 5.70 23.85 38.69
CA ASP A 207 6.14 25.15 38.17
C ASP A 207 6.13 25.21 36.63
N GLU A 208 6.34 24.08 35.96
CA GLU A 208 6.15 23.99 34.52
C GLU A 208 4.70 24.20 34.10
N GLN A 209 3.69 23.93 34.95
CA GLN A 209 2.27 24.08 34.61
C GLN A 209 1.88 25.54 34.27
N GLY A 210 2.77 26.51 34.47
CA GLY A 210 2.51 27.91 34.14
C GLY A 210 3.05 28.39 32.78
N VAL A 211 3.74 27.55 32.00
CA VAL A 211 4.38 27.96 30.73
C VAL A 211 3.44 27.73 29.55
N ASN A 212 2.91 28.81 28.96
CA ASN A 212 1.93 28.78 27.85
C ASN A 212 2.53 28.46 26.47
N ASP A 213 3.68 27.78 26.41
CA ASP A 213 4.27 27.32 25.15
C ASP A 213 4.08 25.81 25.05
N ASP A 214 3.14 25.40 24.18
CA ASP A 214 2.75 24.01 23.97
C ASP A 214 3.93 23.16 23.45
N MET A 215 4.87 23.76 22.72
CA MET A 215 6.03 23.08 22.12
C MET A 215 7.22 23.00 23.09
N PHE A 216 7.32 23.92 24.04
CA PHE A 216 8.41 23.93 25.03
C PHE A 216 8.51 22.62 25.84
N ARG A 217 7.37 22.02 26.21
CA ARG A 217 7.38 20.75 26.94
C ARG A 217 7.92 19.61 26.11
N GLU A 218 7.64 19.63 24.82
CA GLU A 218 8.14 18.63 23.88
C GLU A 218 9.68 18.65 23.93
N ILE A 219 10.26 19.84 23.85
CA ILE A 219 11.71 20.06 23.91
C ILE A 219 12.32 19.47 25.18
N LEU A 220 11.70 19.68 26.34
CA LEU A 220 12.22 19.19 27.62
C LEU A 220 12.13 17.67 27.77
N GLN A 221 11.07 17.07 27.23
CA GLN A 221 10.89 15.61 27.26
C GLN A 221 11.97 14.89 26.45
N LYS A 222 12.43 15.51 25.35
CA LYS A 222 13.42 14.92 24.44
C LYS A 222 14.78 14.68 25.10
N ASP A 223 15.14 15.40 26.16
CA ASP A 223 16.41 15.20 26.85
C ASP A 223 16.59 13.77 27.37
N ALA A 224 15.50 13.13 27.85
CA ALA A 224 15.53 11.75 28.32
C ALA A 224 16.08 10.74 27.29
N ILE A 225 15.88 11.02 25.99
CA ILE A 225 16.37 10.17 24.90
C ILE A 225 17.90 10.10 24.91
N GLN A 226 18.58 11.23 25.09
CA GLN A 226 20.04 11.27 25.08
C GLN A 226 20.64 10.55 26.28
N PHE A 227 20.02 10.70 27.46
CA PHE A 227 20.38 9.92 28.64
C PHE A 227 20.22 8.41 28.41
N ARG A 228 19.13 8.02 27.74
CA ARG A 228 18.90 6.61 27.39
C ARG A 228 19.94 6.10 26.38
N TRP A 229 20.28 6.88 25.38
CA TRP A 229 21.30 6.53 24.40
C TRP A 229 22.69 6.37 25.04
N GLU A 230 23.11 7.34 25.88
CA GLU A 230 24.35 7.27 26.67
C GLU A 230 24.36 6.00 27.53
N ARG A 231 23.27 5.72 28.26
CA ARG A 231 23.15 4.53 29.11
C ARG A 231 23.19 3.21 28.34
N ASN A 232 22.67 3.21 27.11
CA ASN A 232 22.75 2.05 26.22
C ASN A 232 24.10 1.99 25.47
N GLY A 233 25.04 2.87 25.82
CA GLY A 233 26.41 2.85 25.37
C GLY A 233 26.58 3.39 23.96
N MET A 234 25.84 4.43 23.57
CA MET A 234 26.09 5.16 22.33
C MET A 234 27.52 5.71 22.32
N ARG A 235 28.20 5.60 21.17
CA ARG A 235 29.58 6.04 20.94
C ARG A 235 29.59 7.17 19.91
N PRO A 236 30.69 7.94 19.82
CA PRO A 236 30.83 9.00 18.83
C PRO A 236 30.63 8.55 17.37
N ASP A 237 30.98 7.30 17.03
CA ASP A 237 30.85 6.75 15.66
C ASP A 237 29.46 6.17 15.32
N ASP A 238 28.54 6.13 16.29
CA ASP A 238 27.16 5.66 16.06
C ASP A 238 26.26 6.79 15.54
N VAL A 239 25.08 6.46 15.03
CA VAL A 239 24.14 7.45 14.46
C VAL A 239 22.93 7.59 15.39
N GLY A 240 22.64 8.82 15.80
CA GLY A 240 21.42 9.17 16.52
C GLY A 240 20.35 9.63 15.54
N ILE A 241 19.14 9.09 15.67
CA ILE A 241 17.99 9.42 14.83
C ILE A 241 16.88 9.91 15.74
N TYR A 242 16.54 11.19 15.58
CA TYR A 242 15.42 11.81 16.28
C TYR A 242 14.20 11.87 15.35
N ARG A 243 13.03 11.52 15.86
CA ARG A 243 11.79 11.43 15.08
C ARG A 243 10.57 11.59 15.96
N ASP A 244 9.44 11.90 15.34
CA ASP A 244 8.15 11.63 15.95
C ASP A 244 7.77 10.15 15.76
N THR A 245 6.82 9.67 16.56
CA THR A 245 6.48 8.24 16.58
C THR A 245 5.93 7.78 15.23
N ASP A 246 5.26 8.68 14.52
CA ASP A 246 4.65 8.54 13.19
C ASP A 246 5.58 8.85 12.02
N GLU A 247 6.86 9.09 12.28
CA GLU A 247 7.87 9.32 11.25
C GLU A 247 8.90 8.20 11.25
N MET A 248 9.41 7.85 10.06
CA MET A 248 10.45 6.83 9.96
C MET A 248 11.20 6.91 8.64
N PHE A 249 12.54 6.92 8.69
CA PHE A 249 13.36 6.66 7.51
C PHE A 249 13.00 5.31 6.90
N THR A 250 12.97 5.25 5.57
CA THR A 250 12.80 3.99 4.84
C THR A 250 13.87 2.99 5.27
N ARG A 251 13.55 1.70 5.30
CA ARG A 251 14.51 0.65 5.65
C ARG A 251 15.77 0.71 4.81
N ASP A 252 15.63 0.99 3.51
CA ASP A 252 16.75 1.10 2.59
C ASP A 252 17.69 2.26 2.99
N PHE A 253 17.13 3.43 3.30
CA PHE A 253 17.91 4.55 3.77
C PHE A 253 18.52 4.32 5.15
N LEU A 254 17.80 3.68 6.09
CA LEU A 254 18.38 3.27 7.37
C LEU A 254 19.61 2.37 7.20
N ARG A 255 19.58 1.45 6.23
CA ARG A 255 20.75 0.63 5.89
C ARG A 255 21.87 1.47 5.27
N ALA A 256 21.54 2.44 4.41
CA ALA A 256 22.51 3.37 3.85
C ALA A 256 23.24 4.14 4.96
N LEU A 257 22.51 4.65 5.97
CA LEU A 257 23.10 5.33 7.14
C LEU A 257 24.04 4.41 7.96
N GLN A 258 23.81 3.10 7.95
CA GLN A 258 24.68 2.16 8.65
C GLN A 258 25.99 1.90 7.92
N ILE A 259 25.99 1.83 6.59
CA ILE A 259 27.09 1.20 5.86
C ILE A 259 27.77 2.09 4.83
N CYS A 260 27.06 3.07 4.27
CA CYS A 260 27.61 3.97 3.27
C CYS A 260 28.56 5.00 3.88
N ASP A 261 29.43 5.56 3.05
CA ASP A 261 30.22 6.73 3.36
C ASP A 261 29.37 8.00 3.15
N VAL A 262 28.48 8.23 4.11
CA VAL A 262 27.63 9.43 4.16
C VAL A 262 28.45 10.62 4.66
N PRO A 263 28.63 11.70 3.87
CA PRO A 263 29.50 12.83 4.23
C PRO A 263 29.18 13.43 5.61
N GLN A 264 27.90 13.60 5.91
CA GLN A 264 27.36 14.15 7.15
C GLN A 264 27.58 13.23 8.36
N LEU A 265 28.08 12.00 8.17
CA LEU A 265 28.37 11.07 9.26
C LEU A 265 29.86 10.71 9.35
N ARG A 266 30.75 11.45 8.68
CA ARG A 266 32.20 11.29 8.84
C ARG A 266 32.66 11.85 10.20
N PRO A 267 33.61 11.20 10.88
CA PRO A 267 34.10 11.69 12.17
C PRO A 267 34.99 12.93 12.02
N ASN A 268 35.20 13.66 13.12
CA ASN A 268 36.04 14.86 13.21
C ASN A 268 35.63 16.00 12.26
N GLN A 269 34.34 16.11 11.95
CA GLN A 269 33.82 17.25 11.21
C GLN A 269 33.18 18.26 12.16
N ASP A 270 33.00 19.48 11.67
CA ASP A 270 32.20 20.47 12.37
C ASP A 270 30.76 19.98 12.57
N CYS A 271 30.11 20.29 13.70
CA CYS A 271 28.78 19.79 14.05
C CYS A 271 27.60 20.50 13.37
N LYS A 272 27.78 21.59 12.60
CA LYS A 272 26.66 22.20 11.84
C LYS A 272 26.22 21.41 10.60
N GLN A 273 27.18 20.87 9.86
CA GLN A 273 26.96 20.06 8.64
C GLN A 273 26.45 18.61 8.89
N PRO A 274 26.81 17.88 9.97
CA PRO A 274 26.46 16.48 10.21
C PRO A 274 25.04 16.30 10.74
N LYS A 275 24.07 16.94 10.07
CA LYS A 275 22.65 16.70 10.25
C LYS A 275 22.08 16.25 8.90
N ILE A 276 21.34 15.15 8.91
CA ILE A 276 20.64 14.61 7.75
C ILE A 276 19.17 14.83 7.99
N ILE A 277 18.51 15.46 7.04
CA ILE A 277 17.09 15.76 7.06
C ILE A 277 16.41 14.84 6.05
N ALA A 278 15.39 14.10 6.48
CA ALA A 278 14.64 13.27 5.56
C ALA A 278 13.77 14.09 4.60
N LYS A 279 13.46 13.49 3.45
CA LYS A 279 12.35 13.89 2.59
C LYS A 279 11.26 12.84 2.71
N THR A 280 10.11 13.19 3.30
CA THR A 280 9.05 12.22 3.56
C THR A 280 8.01 12.10 2.46
N LEU A 281 7.55 10.86 2.30
CA LEU A 281 6.23 10.59 1.75
C LEU A 281 5.19 10.64 2.88
N ILE A 282 4.25 11.57 2.78
CA ILE A 282 3.19 11.75 3.78
C ILE A 282 1.98 10.91 3.37
N MET A 283 1.47 10.15 4.34
CA MET A 283 0.21 9.40 4.26
C MET A 283 -0.75 9.99 5.30
N GLU A 284 -1.93 10.38 4.87
CA GLU A 284 -2.93 11.04 5.71
C GLU A 284 -4.03 10.06 6.12
N SER A 285 -4.04 9.65 7.38
CA SER A 285 -4.99 8.71 8.01
C SER A 285 -5.00 7.27 7.47
N SER A 286 -4.51 7.05 6.25
CA SER A 286 -4.51 5.77 5.53
C SER A 286 -3.29 5.69 4.59
N PRO A 287 -2.69 4.50 4.38
CA PRO A 287 -1.59 4.34 3.43
C PRO A 287 -2.01 4.55 1.97
N LEU A 288 -3.32 4.61 1.69
CA LEU A 288 -3.87 4.89 0.36
C LEU A 288 -4.16 6.38 0.14
N CYS A 289 -3.99 7.22 1.18
CA CYS A 289 -4.23 8.66 1.11
C CYS A 289 -2.88 9.38 1.14
N ILE A 290 -2.18 9.30 0.01
CA ILE A 290 -0.83 9.82 -0.14
C ILE A 290 -0.92 11.25 -0.67
N THR A 291 -0.22 12.19 -0.05
CA THR A 291 -0.13 13.54 -0.60
C THR A 291 0.82 13.58 -1.79
N ASN A 292 0.58 14.48 -2.74
CA ASN A 292 1.54 14.71 -3.82
C ASN A 292 2.89 15.12 -3.24
N PHE A 293 3.86 14.21 -3.24
CA PHE A 293 5.16 14.40 -2.60
C PHE A 293 6.01 15.52 -3.25
N LYS A 294 5.67 15.94 -4.48
CA LYS A 294 6.33 17.08 -5.15
C LYS A 294 5.79 18.42 -4.65
N VAL A 295 4.54 18.44 -4.20
CA VAL A 295 3.85 19.65 -3.72
C VAL A 295 3.97 19.76 -2.21
N ARG A 296 3.85 18.62 -1.51
CA ARG A 296 3.84 18.56 -0.05
C ARG A 296 4.78 17.47 0.43
N SER A 297 5.95 17.89 0.92
CA SER A 297 6.93 17.05 1.62
C SER A 297 7.19 17.61 3.01
N TRP A 298 7.34 16.73 3.99
CA TRP A 298 7.82 17.10 5.32
C TRP A 298 9.31 16.77 5.45
N TYR A 299 9.97 17.41 6.40
CA TYR A 299 11.43 17.43 6.50
C TYR A 299 11.95 16.74 7.75
N HIS A 300 11.43 15.55 8.05
CA HIS A 300 11.78 14.75 9.22
C HIS A 300 11.55 13.26 8.94
N PRO A 301 12.23 12.31 9.58
CA PRO A 301 13.09 12.44 10.75
C PRO A 301 14.48 13.00 10.47
N ASP A 302 15.23 13.27 11.53
CA ASP A 302 16.59 13.83 11.48
C ASP A 302 17.61 12.83 12.01
N ALA A 303 18.80 12.78 11.41
CA ALA A 303 19.91 11.97 11.88
C ALA A 303 21.19 12.79 12.07
N SER A 304 22.02 12.41 13.05
CA SER A 304 23.33 12.99 13.27
C SER A 304 24.31 11.97 13.84
N LEU A 305 25.61 12.24 13.65
CA LEU A 305 26.68 11.45 14.22
C LEU A 305 26.75 11.64 15.74
N GLY A 306 27.00 10.57 16.50
CA GLY A 306 27.10 10.61 17.96
C GLY A 306 28.14 11.60 18.48
N GLU A 307 29.22 11.83 17.73
CA GLU A 307 30.23 12.86 18.03
C GLU A 307 29.64 14.27 18.17
N CYS A 308 28.50 14.53 17.52
CA CYS A 308 27.80 15.81 17.54
C CYS A 308 26.58 15.83 18.46
N ILE A 309 26.36 14.79 19.27
CA ILE A 309 25.21 14.69 20.17
C ILE A 309 25.65 14.95 21.60
N VAL A 310 24.91 15.80 22.31
CA VAL A 310 25.14 16.09 23.73
C VAL A 310 25.20 14.78 24.54
N ARG A 311 26.16 14.69 25.49
CA ARG A 311 26.53 13.51 26.31
C ARG A 311 27.30 12.41 25.61
N VAL A 312 27.34 12.39 24.28
CA VAL A 312 28.12 11.41 23.51
C VAL A 312 29.38 12.06 22.94
N GLY A 313 29.23 13.25 22.36
CA GLY A 313 30.28 14.07 21.80
C GLY A 313 31.23 14.68 22.83
N ASN A 314 32.42 15.07 22.37
CA ASN A 314 33.42 15.70 23.22
C ASN A 314 33.13 17.20 23.36
N SER A 315 32.60 17.60 24.53
CA SER A 315 32.26 19.00 24.82
C SER A 315 33.45 19.96 24.83
N SER A 316 34.68 19.45 24.91
CA SER A 316 35.89 20.26 24.78
C SER A 316 36.26 20.57 23.33
N LEU A 317 35.78 19.76 22.38
CA LEU A 317 35.96 19.98 20.95
C LEU A 317 34.79 20.78 20.36
N HIS A 318 33.57 20.38 20.71
CA HIS A 318 32.33 21.03 20.32
C HIS A 318 31.67 21.57 21.60
N PRO A 319 31.68 22.89 21.83
CA PRO A 319 31.08 23.43 23.05
C PRO A 319 29.59 23.08 23.13
N LEU A 320 29.00 23.16 24.32
CA LEU A 320 27.54 23.11 24.41
C LEU A 320 26.97 24.42 23.84
N ALA A 321 25.89 24.35 23.06
CA ALA A 321 25.22 25.55 22.60
C ALA A 321 24.74 26.37 23.81
N GLU A 322 25.01 27.67 23.80
CA GLU A 322 24.33 28.60 24.69
C GLU A 322 22.89 28.72 24.20
N ARG A 323 21.96 28.26 25.02
CA ARG A 323 20.53 28.42 24.75
C ARG A 323 20.09 29.64 25.56
N GLY A 324 19.10 30.43 25.10
CA GLY A 324 18.59 31.64 25.81
C GLY A 324 17.05 31.74 25.75
N PHE A 325 16.36 32.08 26.87
CA PHE A 325 14.89 31.97 27.04
C PHE A 325 14.43 33.25 27.65
N HIS A 326 13.30 33.70 27.14
CA HIS A 326 12.59 34.80 27.72
C HIS A 326 11.21 34.26 28.12
N ALA A 327 11.12 33.71 29.33
CA ALA A 327 9.82 33.47 29.94
C ALA A 327 9.16 34.84 30.14
N THR A 328 8.22 35.19 29.26
CA THR A 328 7.26 36.24 29.56
C THR A 328 6.11 35.62 30.32
N ARG A 329 6.16 35.67 31.65
CA ARG A 329 4.99 35.31 32.47
C ARG A 329 4.05 36.51 32.46
N ASN A 330 2.88 36.38 31.83
CA ASN A 330 1.90 37.47 31.70
C ASN A 330 2.47 38.75 31.04
N GLY A 331 3.35 38.62 30.05
CA GLY A 331 3.94 39.78 29.36
C GLY A 331 5.00 40.55 30.16
N GLN A 332 5.44 40.05 31.31
CA GLN A 332 6.60 40.60 32.05
C GLN A 332 7.79 39.64 31.96
N THR A 333 8.93 40.16 31.49
CA THR A 333 10.23 39.50 31.54
C THR A 333 10.64 39.31 32.99
N LEU A 334 10.95 38.08 33.41
CA LEU A 334 11.47 37.83 34.75
C LEU A 334 12.86 38.48 34.94
N PRO A 335 13.22 38.96 36.14
CA PRO A 335 14.53 39.57 36.40
C PRO A 335 15.69 38.58 36.21
N GLN A 336 16.71 39.03 35.49
CA GLN A 336 17.91 38.29 35.05
C GLN A 336 18.75 37.64 36.19
N GLU A 337 18.54 38.01 37.45
CA GLU A 337 19.44 37.66 38.56
C GLU A 337 19.09 36.36 39.33
N GLN A 338 17.97 35.69 39.03
CA GLN A 338 17.64 34.38 39.63
C GLN A 338 17.96 33.18 38.73
N ASP A 339 18.62 33.40 37.59
CA ASP A 339 18.74 32.44 36.47
C ASP A 339 20.09 31.70 36.42
N LEU A 340 20.81 31.62 37.55
CA LEU A 340 22.22 31.15 37.59
C LEU A 340 22.40 29.62 37.65
N LEU A 341 21.32 28.84 37.75
CA LEU A 341 21.42 27.37 37.83
C LEU A 341 21.01 26.63 36.56
N TYR A 342 20.29 27.28 35.64
CA TYR A 342 19.85 26.69 34.36
C TYR A 342 19.78 27.75 33.27
N ASN A 343 20.93 28.12 32.71
CA ASN A 343 21.00 28.97 31.52
C ASN A 343 20.76 28.11 30.24
N HIS A 344 19.64 27.37 30.22
CA HIS A 344 19.22 26.52 29.10
C HIS A 344 17.72 26.63 28.87
N THR A 345 17.35 26.91 27.64
CA THR A 345 16.34 27.92 27.47
C THR A 345 15.85 27.96 26.02
N TYR A 346 14.55 27.70 25.80
CA TYR A 346 13.91 27.62 24.49
C TYR A 346 12.63 28.45 24.50
N GLY A 347 12.54 29.47 23.65
CA GLY A 347 11.33 30.24 23.42
C GLY A 347 11.35 30.84 22.01
N GLU A 348 10.18 31.17 21.49
CA GLU A 348 9.98 31.70 20.14
C GLU A 348 10.86 32.93 19.89
N ARG A 349 11.92 32.73 19.10
CA ARG A 349 12.74 33.82 18.58
C ARG A 349 12.28 34.18 17.17
N PRO A 350 12.36 35.47 16.77
CA PRO A 350 12.20 35.89 15.38
C PRO A 350 13.11 35.05 14.47
N GLU A 351 12.66 34.77 13.24
CA GLU A 351 13.40 33.97 12.25
C GLU A 351 14.86 34.41 12.07
N ALA A 352 15.15 35.71 12.18
CA ALA A 352 16.50 36.28 12.14
C ALA A 352 17.43 35.83 13.31
N GLU A 353 16.87 35.42 14.46
CA GLU A 353 17.63 34.95 15.62
C GLU A 353 17.82 33.41 15.63
N ARG A 354 17.01 32.64 14.88
CA ARG A 354 17.28 31.21 14.63
C ARG A 354 18.55 31.03 13.78
N VAL A 355 18.77 31.93 12.83
CA VAL A 355 20.02 32.07 12.07
C VAL A 355 21.15 32.60 12.97
N GLY A 356 20.82 33.49 13.92
CA GLY A 356 21.77 34.19 14.80
C GLY A 356 22.36 33.36 15.95
N ASP A 357 21.74 32.25 16.37
CA ASP A 357 22.33 31.34 17.38
C ASP A 357 23.51 30.51 16.85
N PHE A 358 23.69 30.50 15.52
CA PHE A 358 24.89 30.03 14.84
C PHE A 358 25.69 31.17 14.23
N ASP A 359 25.68 32.36 14.87
CA ASP A 359 26.53 33.48 14.52
C ASP A 359 27.99 32.99 14.37
N PRO A 360 28.52 32.97 13.13
CA PRO A 360 29.89 32.52 12.88
C PRO A 360 30.92 33.30 13.70
N GLU A 361 30.60 34.54 14.10
CA GLU A 361 31.48 35.37 14.93
C GLU A 361 31.53 34.90 16.40
N ARG A 362 30.48 34.25 16.92
CA ARG A 362 30.47 33.65 18.27
C ARG A 362 31.27 32.35 18.34
N TYR A 363 31.28 31.54 17.27
CA TYR A 363 31.98 30.26 17.22
C TYR A 363 33.36 30.40 16.58
N LYS A 364 34.30 30.95 17.35
CA LYS A 364 35.70 31.06 16.93
C LYS A 364 36.27 29.66 16.59
N ASN A 365 36.82 29.53 15.38
CA ASN A 365 37.51 28.34 14.84
C ASN A 365 36.64 27.22 14.25
N ASP A 366 35.47 27.52 13.67
CA ASP A 366 34.63 26.53 12.94
C ASP A 366 34.21 25.33 13.79
N LYS A 367 34.03 25.53 15.10
CA LYS A 367 33.63 24.50 16.06
C LYS A 367 32.21 24.76 16.55
N TYR A 368 31.25 24.21 15.82
CA TYR A 368 29.84 24.36 16.16
C TYR A 368 29.46 23.42 17.31
N PRO A 369 28.40 23.78 18.06
CA PRO A 369 28.06 23.11 19.30
C PRO A 369 27.46 21.71 19.12
N LEU A 370 27.46 20.94 20.21
CA LEU A 370 26.75 19.67 20.30
C LEU A 370 25.23 19.87 20.30
N TRP A 371 24.52 19.01 19.57
CA TRP A 371 23.07 18.99 19.43
C TRP A 371 22.37 18.31 20.61
N THR A 372 21.37 18.97 21.21
CA THR A 372 20.33 18.26 21.96
C THR A 372 19.41 17.50 21.00
N ALA A 373 18.57 16.62 21.53
CA ALA A 373 17.54 15.96 20.74
C ALA A 373 16.54 16.99 20.16
N SER A 374 16.30 18.09 20.87
CA SER A 374 15.49 19.21 20.42
C SER A 374 16.17 20.03 19.33
N ASP A 375 17.47 20.30 19.45
CA ASP A 375 18.20 21.04 18.42
C ASP A 375 18.22 20.24 17.11
N LEU A 376 18.42 18.92 17.17
CA LEU A 376 18.35 18.07 15.98
C LEU A 376 17.03 18.26 15.22
N ARG A 377 15.92 18.50 15.93
CA ARG A 377 14.61 18.72 15.32
C ARG A 377 14.44 20.15 14.79
N PHE A 378 14.74 21.16 15.61
CA PHE A 378 14.29 22.53 15.37
C PHE A 378 15.37 23.47 14.83
N ALA A 379 16.64 23.13 15.02
CA ALA A 379 17.72 24.02 14.62
C ALA A 379 18.00 23.94 13.12
N GLU A 380 18.37 25.09 12.56
CA GLU A 380 18.82 25.21 11.18
C GLU A 380 20.14 24.47 10.94
N GLY A 381 20.32 24.01 9.71
CA GLY A 381 21.49 23.25 9.28
C GLY A 381 21.14 21.82 8.87
N GLY A 382 22.16 21.11 8.37
CA GLY A 382 22.01 19.79 7.78
C GLY A 382 21.66 19.79 6.29
N GLU A 383 21.64 18.59 5.73
CA GLU A 383 21.36 18.33 4.32
C GLU A 383 20.11 17.50 4.19
N MET A 384 19.17 17.98 3.38
CA MET A 384 18.03 17.19 2.97
C MET A 384 18.47 16.15 1.94
N VAL A 385 18.25 14.89 2.27
CA VAL A 385 18.69 13.79 1.40
C VAL A 385 17.49 13.18 0.69
N GLU A 386 17.63 13.06 -0.62
CA GLU A 386 16.73 12.34 -1.50
C GLU A 386 17.46 11.22 -2.24
N ARG A 387 16.70 10.25 -2.76
CA ARG A 387 17.24 9.23 -3.66
C ARG A 387 17.61 9.88 -5.00
N SER A 388 18.57 9.34 -5.75
CA SER A 388 19.06 9.87 -7.04
C SER A 388 18.01 10.04 -8.17
N GLY A 389 16.74 9.73 -7.91
CA GLY A 389 15.59 10.05 -8.76
C GLY A 389 14.57 11.00 -8.10
N GLY A 390 14.96 11.76 -7.07
CA GLY A 390 14.09 12.66 -6.32
C GLY A 390 13.10 11.97 -5.36
N GLY A 391 13.27 10.67 -5.14
CA GLY A 391 12.38 9.84 -4.31
C GLY A 391 12.53 10.07 -2.81
N PRO A 392 11.50 9.74 -2.01
CA PRO A 392 11.51 9.95 -0.57
C PRO A 392 12.55 9.07 0.14
N THR A 393 13.10 9.57 1.24
CA THR A 393 13.99 8.82 2.15
C THR A 393 13.29 8.39 3.42
N ALA A 394 12.07 8.87 3.67
CA ALA A 394 11.27 8.56 4.86
C ALA A 394 9.77 8.51 4.59
N PHE A 395 9.03 8.09 5.60
CA PHE A 395 7.58 8.06 5.68
C PHE A 395 7.08 8.90 6.85
N HIS A 396 5.94 9.56 6.66
CA HIS A 396 5.18 10.23 7.71
C HIS A 396 3.74 9.70 7.71
N PHE A 397 3.37 8.96 8.75
CA PHE A 397 2.06 8.34 8.94
C PHE A 397 1.12 9.28 9.70
N HIS A 398 0.81 10.41 9.08
CA HIS A 398 0.08 11.50 9.70
C HIS A 398 -1.39 11.15 9.95
N ASN A 399 -1.95 11.52 11.11
CA ASN A 399 -3.38 11.37 11.43
C ASN A 399 -3.96 9.94 11.44
N PHE A 400 -3.16 8.92 11.76
CA PHE A 400 -3.61 7.51 11.81
C PHE A 400 -4.41 7.16 13.09
N PHE A 401 -5.62 7.70 13.21
CA PHE A 401 -6.52 7.48 14.35
C PHE A 401 -7.27 6.14 14.29
N GLU A 402 -7.57 5.54 15.44
CA GLU A 402 -8.38 4.30 15.56
C GLU A 402 -9.88 4.58 15.70
N ASN A 403 -10.28 5.81 16.02
CA ASN A 403 -11.67 6.23 16.12
C ASN A 403 -11.76 7.76 16.16
N THR A 404 -12.99 8.28 16.08
CA THR A 404 -13.30 9.72 16.21
C THR A 404 -12.84 10.30 17.54
N ASP A 405 -12.97 9.58 18.65
CA ASP A 405 -12.58 10.08 19.98
C ASP A 405 -11.08 10.38 20.08
N GLN A 406 -10.22 9.50 19.53
CA GLN A 406 -8.78 9.75 19.47
C GLN A 406 -8.44 10.97 18.62
N LEU A 407 -9.13 11.15 17.49
CA LEU A 407 -8.99 12.34 16.64
C LEU A 407 -9.36 13.59 17.45
N ARG A 408 -10.46 13.58 18.21
CA ARG A 408 -10.85 14.72 19.06
C ARG A 408 -9.84 14.99 20.15
N VAL A 409 -9.39 13.96 20.87
CA VAL A 409 -8.38 14.13 21.92
C VAL A 409 -7.11 14.73 21.34
N LYS A 410 -6.64 14.26 20.16
CA LYS A 410 -5.48 14.84 19.48
C LYS A 410 -5.67 16.34 19.26
N TYR A 411 -6.74 16.72 18.56
CA TYR A 411 -6.97 18.12 18.17
C TYR A 411 -7.45 19.02 19.31
N THR A 412 -7.85 18.48 20.46
CA THR A 412 -8.18 19.28 21.65
C THR A 412 -7.00 19.46 22.59
N THR A 413 -5.99 18.58 22.55
CA THR A 413 -4.97 18.52 23.63
C THR A 413 -3.50 18.47 23.18
N TYR A 414 -3.25 18.22 21.91
CA TYR A 414 -1.89 18.19 21.35
C TYR A 414 -1.70 19.31 20.34
N ALA A 415 -0.43 19.68 20.11
CA ALA A 415 0.08 20.71 19.19
C ALA A 415 -0.98 21.38 18.27
N HIS A 416 -1.09 22.71 18.37
CA HIS A 416 -2.13 23.50 17.69
C HIS A 416 -3.54 23.07 18.10
N ALA A 417 -3.73 22.86 19.41
CA ALA A 417 -5.01 22.45 19.97
C ALA A 417 -6.11 23.48 19.65
N ASP A 418 -7.26 22.99 19.19
CA ASP A 418 -8.47 23.77 19.01
C ASP A 418 -9.48 23.40 20.14
N PRO A 419 -9.76 24.32 21.08
CA PRO A 419 -10.75 24.10 22.13
C PRO A 419 -12.16 23.82 21.59
N ALA A 420 -12.45 24.26 20.37
CA ALA A 420 -13.71 24.01 19.67
C ALA A 420 -13.68 22.72 18.82
N ALA A 421 -12.61 21.91 18.89
CA ALA A 421 -12.50 20.70 18.09
C ALA A 421 -13.66 19.72 18.31
N ALA A 422 -14.32 19.70 19.48
CA ALA A 422 -15.51 18.88 19.70
C ALA A 422 -16.74 19.30 18.85
N ASN A 423 -16.75 20.52 18.32
CA ASN A 423 -17.89 21.11 17.60
C ASN A 423 -17.64 21.30 16.09
N LYS A 424 -16.48 20.87 15.59
CA LYS A 424 -16.10 20.93 14.18
C LYS A 424 -16.12 19.53 13.60
N SER A 425 -16.47 19.35 12.34
CA SER A 425 -16.22 18.10 11.61
C SER A 425 -14.71 17.86 11.41
N ALA A 426 -14.29 16.63 11.10
CA ALA A 426 -12.90 16.30 10.84
C ALA A 426 -12.25 17.19 9.76
N TRP A 427 -12.98 17.52 8.69
CA TRP A 427 -12.48 18.37 7.59
C TRP A 427 -12.47 19.88 7.91
N GLU A 428 -13.05 20.30 9.03
CA GLU A 428 -12.99 21.68 9.54
C GLU A 428 -11.89 21.87 10.61
N LEU A 429 -11.29 20.77 11.08
CA LEU A 429 -10.22 20.82 12.09
C LEU A 429 -8.88 21.22 11.49
N HIS A 430 -8.53 20.66 10.34
CA HIS A 430 -7.22 20.83 9.72
C HIS A 430 -7.26 20.46 8.23
N ASP A 431 -6.47 21.14 7.41
CA ASP A 431 -6.42 20.90 5.96
C ASP A 431 -5.96 19.47 5.63
N ASP A 432 -5.02 18.95 6.40
CA ASP A 432 -4.54 17.56 6.29
C ASP A 432 -5.66 16.52 6.48
N LEU A 433 -6.55 16.75 7.45
CA LEU A 433 -7.72 15.90 7.64
C LEU A 433 -8.71 16.06 6.49
N LYS A 434 -8.85 17.25 5.93
CA LYS A 434 -9.70 17.49 4.76
C LYS A 434 -9.20 16.68 3.55
N VAL A 435 -7.88 16.66 3.30
CA VAL A 435 -7.27 15.79 2.27
C VAL A 435 -7.57 14.32 2.55
N ALA A 436 -7.40 13.87 3.79
CA ALA A 436 -7.70 12.50 4.19
C ALA A 436 -9.18 12.14 3.96
N VAL A 437 -10.11 13.03 4.32
CA VAL A 437 -11.56 12.85 4.16
C VAL A 437 -11.91 12.72 2.67
N LYS A 438 -11.43 13.64 1.83
CA LYS A 438 -11.64 13.60 0.37
C LYS A 438 -11.13 12.29 -0.23
N CYS A 439 -9.95 11.83 0.20
CA CYS A 439 -9.42 10.53 -0.20
C CYS A 439 -10.32 9.36 0.21
N ALA A 440 -10.87 9.37 1.43
CA ALA A 440 -11.77 8.30 1.89
C ALA A 440 -13.05 8.20 1.03
N LEU A 441 -13.59 9.36 0.66
CA LEU A 441 -14.82 9.50 -0.14
C LEU A 441 -14.61 9.28 -1.63
N ALA A 442 -13.35 9.22 -2.08
CA ALA A 442 -12.99 9.12 -3.49
C ALA A 442 -13.50 10.31 -4.34
N GLU A 443 -13.80 11.45 -3.72
CA GLU A 443 -14.35 12.64 -4.40
C GLU A 443 -13.27 13.41 -5.21
N ASP A 444 -11.97 13.20 -4.94
CA ASP A 444 -10.85 13.89 -5.64
C ASP A 444 -9.71 12.97 -6.11
N LEU A 445 -9.84 11.64 -5.95
CA LEU A 445 -8.77 10.70 -6.32
C LEU A 445 -8.68 10.43 -7.83
N ALA A 446 -9.62 10.95 -8.63
CA ALA A 446 -9.59 10.87 -10.08
C ALA A 446 -8.61 11.89 -10.71
N VAL A 447 -8.11 12.86 -9.95
CA VAL A 447 -7.25 13.95 -10.48
C VAL A 447 -5.79 13.78 -10.08
N ASP A 448 -5.48 13.06 -9.00
CA ASP A 448 -4.10 12.84 -8.58
C ASP A 448 -3.81 11.33 -8.57
N GLY A 449 -2.97 10.87 -9.51
CA GLY A 449 -2.54 9.47 -9.73
C GLY A 449 -1.90 8.76 -8.51
N SER A 450 -2.01 9.35 -7.33
CA SER A 450 -1.66 8.86 -5.99
C SER A 450 -2.13 7.43 -5.66
N ARG A 451 -3.25 6.94 -6.22
CA ARG A 451 -3.69 5.54 -6.05
C ARG A 451 -2.92 4.55 -6.92
N GLU A 452 -2.73 4.86 -8.21
CA GLU A 452 -1.88 4.06 -9.11
C GLU A 452 -0.43 4.01 -8.61
N VAL A 453 -0.02 5.09 -7.95
CA VAL A 453 1.32 5.30 -7.39
C VAL A 453 1.75 4.26 -6.36
N PHE A 454 0.86 3.71 -5.52
CA PHE A 454 1.30 2.77 -4.48
C PHE A 454 1.72 1.42 -5.08
N ASP A 455 1.14 0.99 -6.20
CA ASP A 455 1.43 -0.34 -6.77
C ASP A 455 2.50 -0.32 -7.89
N LEU A 456 3.09 0.84 -8.16
CA LEU A 456 4.22 0.95 -9.09
C LEU A 456 5.46 0.20 -8.55
N PRO A 457 6.13 -0.65 -9.36
CA PRO A 457 7.27 -1.46 -8.92
C PRO A 457 8.43 -0.66 -8.35
N ASP A 458 8.62 0.56 -8.86
CA ASP A 458 9.80 1.38 -8.57
C ASP A 458 9.65 2.28 -7.35
N ARG A 459 8.45 2.33 -6.73
CA ARG A 459 8.19 3.23 -5.59
C ARG A 459 8.46 2.57 -4.25
N ILE A 460 9.06 3.37 -3.36
CA ILE A 460 9.39 2.98 -1.99
C ILE A 460 8.08 2.93 -1.18
N ARG A 461 7.82 1.78 -0.56
CA ARG A 461 6.60 1.49 0.21
C ARG A 461 6.96 1.11 1.64
N PRO A 462 6.13 1.47 2.63
CA PRO A 462 6.30 0.96 3.98
C PRO A 462 6.14 -0.55 3.99
N ILE A 463 7.10 -1.28 4.55
CA ILE A 463 7.15 -2.74 4.57
C ILE A 463 5.87 -3.30 5.18
N TYR A 464 5.40 -2.70 6.28
CA TYR A 464 4.18 -3.12 6.96
C TYR A 464 2.95 -3.11 6.05
N TYR A 465 2.90 -2.18 5.10
CA TYR A 465 1.81 -2.00 4.14
C TYR A 465 2.06 -2.69 2.80
N LEU A 466 3.12 -3.47 2.61
CA LEU A 466 3.21 -4.38 1.44
C LEU A 466 2.07 -5.41 1.42
N ASP A 467 1.59 -5.81 2.61
CA ASP A 467 0.38 -6.61 2.75
C ASP A 467 -0.87 -5.77 2.41
N ARG A 468 -1.41 -5.97 1.21
CA ARG A 468 -2.60 -5.28 0.71
C ARG A 468 -3.80 -5.41 1.64
N LYS A 469 -4.00 -6.57 2.27
CA LYS A 469 -5.13 -6.76 3.20
C LYS A 469 -5.04 -5.81 4.38
N ARG A 470 -3.83 -5.42 4.80
CA ARG A 470 -3.64 -4.40 5.86
C ARG A 470 -3.96 -3.01 5.36
N ARG A 471 -3.50 -2.66 4.14
CA ARG A 471 -3.81 -1.38 3.52
C ARG A 471 -5.31 -1.16 3.41
N ASP A 472 -6.01 -2.14 2.84
CA ASP A 472 -7.45 -2.08 2.61
C ASP A 472 -8.21 -1.99 3.93
N ARG A 473 -7.85 -2.83 4.92
CA ARG A 473 -8.44 -2.77 6.26
C ARG A 473 -8.21 -1.41 6.92
N ARG A 474 -7.01 -0.83 6.80
CA ARG A 474 -6.70 0.48 7.39
C ARG A 474 -7.46 1.60 6.66
N HIS A 475 -7.57 1.54 5.34
CA HIS A 475 -8.37 2.49 4.57
C HIS A 475 -9.86 2.40 4.91
N GLN A 476 -10.40 1.18 5.04
CA GLN A 476 -11.78 0.96 5.47
C GLN A 476 -12.03 1.50 6.89
N LYS A 477 -11.03 1.36 7.77
CA LYS A 477 -11.10 1.93 9.11
C LYS A 477 -11.20 3.46 9.06
N TRP A 478 -10.42 4.11 8.20
CA TRP A 478 -10.52 5.56 8.01
C TRP A 478 -11.88 5.96 7.41
N ARG A 479 -12.39 5.25 6.40
CA ARG A 479 -13.75 5.44 5.87
C ARG A 479 -14.82 5.37 6.97
N SER A 480 -14.72 4.40 7.87
CA SER A 480 -15.68 4.29 8.98
C SER A 480 -15.66 5.51 9.91
N ILE A 481 -14.50 6.13 10.12
CA ILE A 481 -14.36 7.36 10.91
C ILE A 481 -15.02 8.54 10.16
N VAL A 482 -14.79 8.65 8.85
CA VAL A 482 -15.39 9.68 8.00
C VAL A 482 -16.92 9.57 7.97
N GLU A 483 -17.47 8.37 7.86
CA GLU A 483 -18.93 8.17 7.90
C GLU A 483 -19.53 8.49 9.27
N GLU A 484 -18.83 8.15 10.36
CA GLU A 484 -19.23 8.55 11.70
C GLU A 484 -19.25 10.08 11.86
N GLU A 485 -18.26 10.76 11.29
CA GLU A 485 -18.12 12.22 11.28
C GLU A 485 -19.26 12.88 10.49
N LYS A 486 -19.60 12.39 9.30
CA LYS A 486 -20.76 12.84 8.53
C LYS A 486 -22.05 12.71 9.33
N ARG A 487 -22.25 11.58 9.99
CA ARG A 487 -23.43 11.34 10.81
C ARG A 487 -23.47 12.24 12.05
N ARG A 488 -22.32 12.60 12.60
CA ARG A 488 -22.20 13.49 13.77
C ARG A 488 -22.42 14.96 13.39
N TYR A 489 -22.01 15.38 12.19
CA TYR A 489 -22.12 16.75 11.68
C TYR A 489 -22.84 16.81 10.32
N PRO A 490 -24.14 16.45 10.25
CA PRO A 490 -24.87 16.33 8.98
C PRO A 490 -25.04 17.65 8.23
N ASN A 491 -24.89 18.79 8.92
CA ASN A 491 -25.00 20.13 8.33
C ASN A 491 -23.63 20.68 7.88
N SER A 492 -22.53 20.03 8.22
CA SER A 492 -21.22 20.44 7.71
C SER A 492 -21.08 19.90 6.29
N THR A 493 -20.93 20.81 5.34
CA THR A 493 -20.63 20.43 3.96
C THR A 493 -19.12 20.33 3.82
N ILE A 494 -18.65 19.27 3.17
CA ILE A 494 -17.31 19.29 2.59
C ILE A 494 -17.41 20.26 1.44
N ALA A 495 -17.29 21.55 1.72
CA ALA A 495 -17.37 22.57 0.69
C ALA A 495 -16.41 22.14 -0.43
N SER A 496 -16.92 22.04 -1.66
CA SER A 496 -16.11 21.94 -2.88
C SER A 496 -15.37 23.27 -3.01
N SER A 497 -14.41 23.48 -2.13
CA SER A 497 -13.54 24.62 -2.20
C SER A 497 -12.54 24.29 -3.29
N ASP A 498 -12.96 24.55 -4.52
CA ASP A 498 -12.05 24.81 -5.64
C ASP A 498 -11.04 25.92 -5.23
N ALA A 499 -11.35 26.70 -4.19
CA ALA A 499 -10.49 27.71 -3.58
C ALA A 499 -9.32 27.21 -2.67
N VAL A 500 -9.14 25.90 -2.40
CA VAL A 500 -7.99 25.44 -1.58
C VAL A 500 -6.74 25.12 -2.42
N GLU A 501 -6.88 24.86 -3.72
CA GLU A 501 -5.70 24.84 -4.60
C GLU A 501 -5.13 26.24 -4.83
N ASP A 502 -5.96 27.29 -4.78
CA ASP A 502 -5.50 28.67 -5.03
C ASP A 502 -4.57 29.22 -3.93
N TYR A 503 -4.69 28.82 -2.66
CA TYR A 503 -3.85 29.41 -1.60
C TYR A 503 -2.38 28.98 -1.65
N TYR A 504 -2.05 27.89 -2.36
CA TYR A 504 -0.67 27.49 -2.62
C TYR A 504 -0.17 27.84 -4.04
N TYR A 505 -1.06 28.26 -4.95
CA TYR A 505 -0.73 28.56 -6.35
C TYR A 505 -0.85 30.05 -6.76
N GLU A 506 -1.55 30.91 -6.01
CA GLU A 506 -1.73 32.34 -6.34
C GLU A 506 -0.50 33.25 -6.07
N SER A 507 0.70 32.79 -6.43
CA SER A 507 1.81 33.71 -6.77
C SER A 507 2.01 33.90 -8.27
N TYR A 508 1.31 33.16 -9.14
CA TYR A 508 1.36 33.40 -10.59
C TYR A 508 0.05 33.06 -11.34
N GLN A 509 -0.57 34.14 -11.84
CA GLN A 509 -1.52 34.23 -12.98
C GLN A 509 -3.04 34.18 -12.73
N ASN A 510 -3.73 35.05 -13.48
CA ASN A 510 -5.10 35.56 -13.34
C ASN A 510 -6.18 34.81 -14.15
N ASP A 511 -7.43 35.05 -13.73
CA ASP A 511 -8.69 35.28 -14.49
C ASP A 511 -9.46 34.10 -15.15
N ALA A 512 -10.54 33.69 -14.45
CA ALA A 512 -11.96 33.87 -14.83
C ALA A 512 -12.86 32.65 -15.24
N ILE A 513 -14.09 32.75 -14.72
CA ILE A 513 -15.44 32.31 -15.20
C ILE A 513 -16.07 31.06 -14.54
N ALA A 514 -17.27 31.31 -14.01
CA ALA A 514 -18.18 30.42 -13.28
C ALA A 514 -19.13 29.60 -14.19
N SER A 515 -19.65 28.46 -13.69
CA SER A 515 -21.03 28.01 -13.97
C SER A 515 -21.50 26.91 -13.00
N SER A 516 -22.78 26.97 -12.69
CA SER A 516 -23.60 26.10 -11.85
C SER A 516 -23.99 24.77 -12.52
N ASP A 517 -24.29 23.72 -11.74
CA ASP A 517 -25.68 23.24 -11.52
C ASP A 517 -25.77 21.91 -10.76
N ALA A 518 -26.95 21.72 -10.16
CA ALA A 518 -27.35 20.74 -9.15
C ALA A 518 -27.29 19.26 -9.58
N ALA A 519 -26.86 18.40 -8.66
CA ALA A 519 -26.90 16.94 -8.78
C ALA A 519 -28.07 16.35 -7.97
N ALA A 520 -28.81 15.44 -8.61
CA ALA A 520 -29.91 14.68 -8.05
C ALA A 520 -29.39 13.51 -7.17
N GLU A 521 -30.16 13.17 -6.13
CA GLU A 521 -29.87 12.11 -5.16
C GLU A 521 -29.67 10.73 -5.82
N VAL A 522 -28.56 10.08 -5.49
CA VAL A 522 -28.20 8.71 -5.91
C VAL A 522 -28.75 7.72 -4.86
N PRO A 523 -29.50 6.67 -5.25
CA PRO A 523 -29.95 5.65 -4.31
C PRO A 523 -28.77 4.78 -3.84
N GLU A 524 -28.70 4.54 -2.53
CA GLU A 524 -27.72 3.66 -1.89
C GLU A 524 -27.74 2.23 -2.47
N THR A 525 -26.55 1.70 -2.77
CA THR A 525 -26.34 0.30 -3.15
C THR A 525 -26.68 -0.63 -1.97
N PRO A 526 -27.50 -1.68 -2.17
CA PRO A 526 -27.90 -2.57 -1.07
C PRO A 526 -26.73 -3.44 -0.59
N GLU A 527 -26.40 -3.36 0.70
CA GLU A 527 -25.53 -4.31 1.39
C GLU A 527 -26.19 -5.70 1.45
N THR A 528 -25.75 -6.62 0.59
CA THR A 528 -26.09 -8.06 0.74
C THR A 528 -24.97 -8.76 1.49
N ASP A 529 -24.99 -8.66 2.82
CA ASP A 529 -23.98 -9.20 3.75
C ASP A 529 -24.14 -10.72 4.04
N GLN A 530 -24.82 -11.45 3.14
CA GLN A 530 -25.00 -12.90 3.25
C GLN A 530 -24.03 -13.59 2.28
N PRO A 531 -23.04 -14.38 2.73
CA PRO A 531 -22.16 -15.11 1.84
C PRO A 531 -22.99 -16.07 0.98
N SER A 532 -22.85 -15.99 -0.35
CA SER A 532 -23.58 -16.86 -1.27
C SER A 532 -23.36 -18.33 -0.91
N PRO A 533 -24.41 -19.16 -0.94
CA PRO A 533 -24.31 -20.54 -0.49
C PRO A 533 -23.35 -21.32 -1.38
N ILE A 534 -22.29 -21.87 -0.77
CA ILE A 534 -21.39 -22.81 -1.45
C ILE A 534 -22.19 -24.09 -1.74
N ILE A 535 -22.12 -24.57 -2.97
CA ILE A 535 -22.70 -25.86 -3.36
C ILE A 535 -21.84 -26.98 -2.76
N GLU A 536 -22.40 -27.69 -1.77
CA GLU A 536 -21.68 -28.75 -1.06
C GLU A 536 -21.36 -29.96 -1.96
N ARG A 537 -22.23 -30.25 -2.92
CA ARG A 537 -22.06 -31.36 -3.87
C ARG A 537 -21.03 -30.99 -4.95
N ALA A 538 -20.07 -31.89 -5.17
CA ALA A 538 -19.15 -31.79 -6.30
C ALA A 538 -19.87 -31.93 -7.64
N TRP A 539 -19.47 -31.11 -8.62
CA TRP A 539 -19.95 -31.22 -10.00
C TRP A 539 -19.37 -32.45 -10.68
N ASP A 540 -20.21 -33.24 -11.34
CA ASP A 540 -19.76 -34.33 -12.19
C ASP A 540 -19.48 -33.80 -13.60
N SER A 541 -18.21 -33.86 -14.02
CA SER A 541 -17.79 -33.41 -15.35
C SER A 541 -18.58 -34.08 -16.48
N SER A 542 -19.01 -35.34 -16.32
CA SER A 542 -19.78 -36.07 -17.34
C SER A 542 -21.22 -35.55 -17.50
N ARG A 543 -21.72 -34.84 -16.47
CA ARG A 543 -23.05 -34.20 -16.42
C ARG A 543 -22.96 -32.67 -16.52
N SER A 544 -21.76 -32.16 -16.78
CA SER A 544 -21.48 -30.73 -16.93
C SER A 544 -21.35 -30.35 -18.41
N VAL A 545 -21.43 -29.07 -18.72
CA VAL A 545 -21.43 -28.57 -20.10
C VAL A 545 -20.56 -27.32 -20.28
N VAL A 546 -19.84 -27.29 -21.40
CA VAL A 546 -19.16 -26.09 -21.90
C VAL A 546 -19.88 -25.61 -23.15
N MET A 547 -20.31 -24.35 -23.16
CA MET A 547 -21.05 -23.74 -24.26
C MET A 547 -20.32 -22.52 -24.80
N GLY A 548 -20.38 -22.32 -26.12
CA GLY A 548 -19.73 -21.20 -26.78
C GLY A 548 -20.29 -20.88 -28.16
N MET A 549 -20.07 -19.66 -28.62
CA MET A 549 -20.44 -19.19 -29.96
C MET A 549 -19.19 -19.20 -30.85
N ALA A 550 -19.19 -20.00 -31.90
CA ALA A 550 -18.05 -20.27 -32.79
C ALA A 550 -18.41 -20.00 -34.27
N THR A 551 -19.10 -18.90 -34.55
CA THR A 551 -19.42 -18.47 -35.92
C THR A 551 -18.19 -17.81 -36.57
N ASN A 552 -18.01 -18.05 -37.87
CA ASN A 552 -16.96 -17.48 -38.71
C ASN A 552 -15.53 -17.77 -38.22
N GLN A 553 -15.34 -18.88 -37.52
CA GLN A 553 -14.03 -19.30 -37.00
C GLN A 553 -13.30 -20.22 -37.96
N VAL A 554 -11.97 -20.16 -37.90
CA VAL A 554 -11.07 -21.03 -38.68
C VAL A 554 -10.77 -22.32 -37.93
N LEU A 555 -10.29 -23.34 -38.65
CA LEU A 555 -9.99 -24.67 -38.09
C LEU A 555 -9.08 -24.60 -36.84
N SER A 556 -8.07 -23.74 -36.84
CA SER A 556 -7.14 -23.62 -35.71
C SER A 556 -7.83 -23.18 -34.41
N GLN A 557 -8.85 -22.32 -34.48
CA GLN A 557 -9.61 -21.90 -33.30
C GLN A 557 -10.47 -23.04 -32.74
N PHE A 558 -11.09 -23.84 -33.61
CA PHE A 558 -11.80 -25.05 -33.18
C PHE A 558 -10.86 -26.09 -32.57
N GLN A 559 -9.68 -26.31 -33.17
CA GLN A 559 -8.67 -27.22 -32.62
C GLN A 559 -8.19 -26.74 -31.26
N GLN A 560 -7.85 -25.46 -31.15
CA GLN A 560 -7.48 -24.84 -29.89
C GLN A 560 -8.54 -25.08 -28.82
N PHE A 561 -9.80 -24.70 -29.08
CA PHE A 561 -10.85 -24.78 -28.07
C PHE A 561 -11.28 -26.21 -27.74
N VAL A 562 -11.68 -26.99 -28.75
CA VAL A 562 -12.29 -28.32 -28.57
C VAL A 562 -11.24 -29.37 -28.22
N THR A 563 -10.12 -29.39 -28.94
CA THR A 563 -9.08 -30.39 -28.71
C THR A 563 -8.40 -30.14 -27.37
N SER A 564 -8.14 -28.89 -26.96
CA SER A 564 -7.58 -28.65 -25.62
C SER A 564 -8.54 -29.12 -24.52
N LEU A 565 -9.84 -28.79 -24.62
CA LEU A 565 -10.84 -29.18 -23.62
C LEU A 565 -10.93 -30.70 -23.49
N ARG A 566 -11.10 -31.42 -24.61
CA ARG A 566 -11.15 -32.89 -24.60
C ARG A 566 -9.83 -33.49 -24.14
N ALA A 567 -8.71 -32.86 -24.48
CA ALA A 567 -7.40 -33.29 -24.01
C ALA A 567 -7.24 -33.17 -22.50
N THR A 568 -8.06 -32.39 -21.78
CA THR A 568 -8.04 -32.35 -20.30
C THR A 568 -8.66 -33.57 -19.63
N GLY A 569 -9.38 -34.40 -20.39
CA GLY A 569 -10.18 -35.52 -19.88
C GLY A 569 -11.66 -35.17 -19.69
N PHE A 570 -12.07 -33.94 -19.96
CA PHE A 570 -13.47 -33.53 -19.92
C PHE A 570 -14.33 -34.38 -20.86
N ASN A 571 -15.26 -35.13 -20.28
CA ASN A 571 -16.14 -36.06 -20.97
C ASN A 571 -17.62 -35.61 -21.01
N GLY A 572 -17.92 -34.42 -20.48
CA GLY A 572 -19.25 -33.83 -20.52
C GLY A 572 -19.66 -33.31 -21.89
N ALA A 573 -20.77 -32.58 -21.92
CA ALA A 573 -21.30 -32.00 -23.14
C ALA A 573 -20.48 -30.77 -23.59
N VAL A 574 -20.31 -30.63 -24.91
CA VAL A 574 -19.77 -29.41 -25.52
C VAL A 574 -20.80 -28.98 -26.55
N ILE A 575 -21.33 -27.76 -26.42
CA ILE A 575 -22.36 -27.23 -27.33
C ILE A 575 -21.82 -25.96 -27.98
N LEU A 576 -21.70 -25.97 -29.31
CA LEU A 576 -21.16 -24.83 -30.07
C LEU A 576 -22.17 -24.31 -31.09
N GLY A 577 -22.41 -23.00 -31.07
CA GLY A 577 -23.05 -22.28 -32.17
C GLY A 577 -22.08 -22.17 -33.35
N VAL A 578 -22.44 -22.60 -34.54
CA VAL A 578 -21.55 -22.65 -35.71
C VAL A 578 -22.18 -22.02 -36.95
N SER A 579 -21.36 -21.50 -37.86
CA SER A 579 -21.84 -21.01 -39.16
C SER A 579 -22.45 -22.16 -40.00
N PRO A 580 -23.43 -21.87 -40.89
CA PRO A 580 -24.12 -22.90 -41.68
C PRO A 580 -23.20 -23.66 -42.64
N ASN A 581 -22.17 -22.99 -43.16
CA ASN A 581 -21.21 -23.57 -44.08
C ASN A 581 -19.93 -23.99 -43.36
N LEU A 582 -20.02 -25.04 -42.54
CA LEU A 582 -18.83 -25.64 -41.92
C LEU A 582 -17.96 -26.32 -42.99
N GLY A 583 -16.67 -25.96 -43.02
CA GLY A 583 -15.69 -26.70 -43.82
C GLY A 583 -15.62 -28.17 -43.39
N ARG A 584 -15.30 -29.06 -44.33
CA ARG A 584 -15.26 -30.52 -44.09
C ARG A 584 -14.40 -30.90 -42.88
N ASP A 585 -13.24 -30.27 -42.73
CA ASP A 585 -12.29 -30.59 -41.66
C ASP A 585 -12.81 -30.15 -40.28
N ILE A 586 -13.53 -29.03 -40.22
CA ILE A 586 -14.16 -28.54 -38.98
C ILE A 586 -15.30 -29.47 -38.59
N ALA A 587 -16.17 -29.83 -39.55
CA ALA A 587 -17.28 -30.75 -39.29
C ALA A 587 -16.77 -32.11 -38.78
N GLU A 588 -15.68 -32.62 -39.35
CA GLU A 588 -15.06 -33.86 -38.93
C GLU A 588 -14.42 -33.77 -37.54
N LEU A 589 -13.74 -32.66 -37.21
CA LEU A 589 -13.18 -32.41 -35.89
C LEU A 589 -14.28 -32.40 -34.81
N LEU A 590 -15.35 -31.65 -35.05
CA LEU A 590 -16.49 -31.52 -34.12
C LEU A 590 -17.19 -32.86 -33.90
N ARG A 591 -17.39 -33.63 -34.98
CA ARG A 591 -17.95 -34.99 -34.91
C ARG A 591 -17.04 -35.94 -34.12
N THR A 592 -15.74 -35.89 -34.37
CA THR A 592 -14.74 -36.74 -33.69
C THR A 592 -14.73 -36.51 -32.18
N HIS A 593 -14.91 -35.26 -31.75
CA HIS A 593 -14.91 -34.88 -30.33
C HIS A 593 -16.30 -34.84 -29.68
N ASN A 594 -17.31 -35.41 -30.35
CA ASN A 594 -18.69 -35.48 -29.89
C ASN A 594 -19.22 -34.10 -29.43
N VAL A 595 -19.03 -33.09 -30.27
CA VAL A 595 -19.54 -31.74 -30.05
C VAL A 595 -20.94 -31.62 -30.64
N THR A 596 -21.88 -31.12 -29.83
CA THR A 596 -23.23 -30.78 -30.30
C THR A 596 -23.18 -29.45 -31.03
N THR A 597 -23.34 -29.48 -32.35
CA THR A 597 -23.33 -28.28 -33.19
C THR A 597 -24.73 -27.69 -33.34
N LYS A 598 -24.85 -26.39 -33.11
CA LYS A 598 -26.07 -25.59 -33.30
C LYS A 598 -25.83 -24.63 -34.46
N VAL A 599 -26.42 -24.91 -35.62
CA VAL A 599 -26.23 -24.05 -36.80
C VAL A 599 -26.93 -22.72 -36.59
N ILE A 600 -26.19 -21.62 -36.78
CA ILE A 600 -26.67 -20.25 -36.63
C ILE A 600 -26.87 -19.66 -38.02
N GLU A 601 -28.10 -19.74 -38.53
CA GLU A 601 -28.48 -19.09 -39.78
C GLU A 601 -28.61 -17.57 -39.59
N ASN A 602 -28.22 -16.81 -40.61
CA ASN A 602 -28.41 -15.36 -40.60
C ASN A 602 -29.87 -15.03 -40.92
N ALA A 603 -30.47 -14.12 -40.15
CA ALA A 603 -31.79 -13.60 -40.45
C ALA A 603 -31.79 -12.90 -41.82
N LYS A 604 -32.81 -13.16 -42.64
CA LYS A 604 -33.01 -12.47 -43.92
C LYS A 604 -33.18 -10.96 -43.75
N SER A 605 -33.72 -10.54 -42.62
CA SER A 605 -33.85 -9.15 -42.20
C SER A 605 -33.60 -9.10 -40.70
N CYS A 606 -32.61 -8.33 -40.29
CA CYS A 606 -32.44 -8.04 -38.87
C CYS A 606 -33.50 -7.00 -38.44
N THR A 607 -34.28 -7.33 -37.41
CA THR A 607 -35.28 -6.44 -36.80
C THR A 607 -34.76 -5.74 -35.55
N TYR A 608 -33.54 -6.07 -35.10
CA TYR A 608 -32.80 -5.21 -34.19
C TYR A 608 -32.63 -3.86 -34.90
N ASN A 609 -33.36 -2.84 -34.42
CA ASN A 609 -33.36 -1.48 -34.96
C ASN A 609 -32.03 -0.81 -34.60
N GLY A 610 -30.95 -1.31 -35.21
CA GLY A 610 -29.58 -1.02 -34.87
C GLY A 610 -29.17 0.43 -35.10
N TYR A 611 -27.87 0.63 -34.94
CA TYR A 611 -27.13 1.89 -34.96
C TYR A 611 -27.62 2.90 -35.97
N LYS A 612 -27.76 4.13 -35.51
CA LYS A 612 -27.87 5.28 -36.39
C LYS A 612 -26.46 5.79 -36.68
N ASP A 613 -26.12 5.97 -37.95
CA ASP A 613 -24.92 6.73 -38.31
C ASP A 613 -25.01 8.18 -37.77
N GLU A 614 -23.96 8.98 -37.92
CA GLU A 614 -23.96 10.39 -37.51
C GLU A 614 -25.11 11.23 -38.14
N LYS A 615 -25.73 10.71 -39.21
CA LYS A 615 -26.84 11.34 -39.93
C LYS A 615 -28.21 10.77 -39.54
N GLY A 616 -28.28 9.86 -38.56
CA GLY A 616 -29.52 9.26 -38.11
C GLY A 616 -29.98 8.03 -38.91
N ASN A 617 -29.21 7.54 -39.89
CA ASN A 617 -29.60 6.41 -40.74
C ASN A 617 -29.28 5.08 -40.06
N VAL A 618 -30.24 4.15 -40.05
CA VAL A 618 -30.03 2.80 -39.53
C VAL A 618 -28.97 2.08 -40.39
N LEU A 619 -27.85 1.69 -39.78
CA LEU A 619 -26.81 0.90 -40.43
C LEU A 619 -27.38 -0.44 -40.88
N ASN A 620 -27.08 -0.85 -42.11
CA ASN A 620 -27.48 -2.16 -42.60
C ASN A 620 -26.65 -3.26 -41.90
N THR A 621 -27.18 -3.81 -40.82
CA THR A 621 -26.52 -4.84 -40.01
C THR A 621 -26.38 -6.19 -40.74
N THR A 622 -27.12 -6.41 -41.83
CA THR A 622 -27.03 -7.65 -42.62
C THR A 622 -25.71 -7.80 -43.37
N GLU A 623 -24.97 -6.72 -43.60
CA GLU A 623 -23.68 -6.74 -44.30
C GLU A 623 -22.47 -6.80 -43.34
N SER A 624 -22.69 -6.64 -42.03
CA SER A 624 -21.60 -6.67 -41.05
C SER A 624 -21.29 -8.11 -40.62
N PRO A 625 -20.01 -8.53 -40.63
CA PRO A 625 -19.61 -9.81 -40.07
C PRO A 625 -19.87 -9.91 -38.55
N TRP A 626 -19.97 -8.78 -37.85
CA TRP A 626 -20.10 -8.71 -36.38
C TRP A 626 -21.51 -8.35 -35.90
N TRP A 627 -22.33 -7.73 -36.76
CA TRP A 627 -23.67 -7.21 -36.39
C TRP A 627 -24.82 -8.02 -36.98
N HIS A 628 -24.54 -9.17 -37.59
CA HIS A 628 -25.62 -10.02 -38.09
C HIS A 628 -26.50 -10.54 -36.95
N CYS A 629 -27.76 -10.76 -37.26
CA CYS A 629 -28.77 -11.23 -36.33
C CYS A 629 -29.12 -12.66 -36.72
N PRO A 630 -29.21 -13.60 -35.77
CA PRO A 630 -29.57 -14.97 -36.10
C PRO A 630 -31.03 -15.07 -36.52
N GLU A 631 -31.37 -16.00 -37.42
CA GLU A 631 -32.74 -16.19 -37.92
C GLU A 631 -33.74 -16.48 -36.79
N LEU A 632 -33.31 -17.16 -35.74
CA LEU A 632 -34.14 -17.49 -34.57
C LEU A 632 -34.46 -16.27 -33.69
N TYR A 633 -33.56 -15.27 -33.65
CA TYR A 633 -33.71 -14.06 -32.84
C TYR A 633 -33.31 -12.84 -33.67
N PRO A 634 -34.11 -12.48 -34.70
CA PRO A 634 -33.78 -11.40 -35.62
C PRO A 634 -33.75 -10.03 -34.93
N ASP A 635 -34.28 -9.93 -33.72
CA ASP A 635 -34.33 -8.75 -32.87
C ASP A 635 -33.13 -8.61 -31.93
N TYR A 636 -32.13 -9.49 -32.00
CA TYR A 636 -30.86 -9.36 -31.28
C TYR A 636 -29.69 -9.41 -32.26
N LYS A 637 -28.69 -8.54 -32.04
CA LYS A 637 -27.36 -8.74 -32.64
C LYS A 637 -26.71 -10.01 -32.07
N LEU A 638 -25.84 -10.68 -32.84
CA LEU A 638 -25.25 -11.96 -32.44
C LEU A 638 -24.61 -11.94 -31.04
N THR A 639 -23.92 -10.87 -30.67
CA THR A 639 -23.26 -10.74 -29.35
C THR A 639 -24.25 -10.76 -28.18
N HIS A 640 -25.50 -10.35 -28.39
CA HIS A 640 -26.59 -10.48 -27.42
C HIS A 640 -27.33 -11.80 -27.58
N ALA A 641 -27.61 -12.18 -28.83
CA ALA A 641 -28.38 -13.38 -29.15
C ALA A 641 -27.72 -14.65 -28.61
N ARG A 642 -26.39 -14.67 -28.44
CA ARG A 642 -25.68 -15.79 -27.81
C ARG A 642 -26.20 -16.14 -26.43
N PHE A 643 -26.62 -15.17 -25.61
CA PHE A 643 -27.14 -15.43 -24.27
C PHE A 643 -28.54 -16.08 -24.33
N VAL A 644 -29.40 -15.63 -25.25
CA VAL A 644 -30.70 -16.25 -25.52
C VAL A 644 -30.53 -17.69 -26.01
N LEU A 645 -29.60 -17.88 -26.95
CA LEU A 645 -29.27 -19.18 -27.51
C LEU A 645 -28.68 -20.13 -26.46
N TYR A 646 -27.77 -19.67 -25.60
CA TYR A 646 -27.22 -20.47 -24.50
C TYR A 646 -28.31 -20.94 -23.55
N ARG A 647 -29.29 -20.09 -23.22
CA ARG A 647 -30.42 -20.47 -22.36
C ARG A 647 -31.21 -21.60 -22.99
N ASP A 648 -31.55 -21.45 -24.26
CA ASP A 648 -32.40 -22.41 -24.97
C ASP A 648 -31.64 -23.74 -25.15
N TRP A 649 -30.34 -23.71 -25.48
CA TRP A 649 -29.53 -24.93 -25.57
C TRP A 649 -29.32 -25.62 -24.23
N LEU A 650 -29.16 -24.85 -23.15
CA LEU A 650 -29.04 -25.42 -21.81
C LEU A 650 -30.35 -26.10 -21.41
N ASN A 651 -31.50 -25.48 -21.69
CA ASN A 651 -32.82 -26.06 -21.48
C ASN A 651 -33.05 -27.35 -22.28
N GLU A 652 -32.60 -27.40 -23.53
CA GLU A 652 -32.68 -28.60 -24.37
C GLU A 652 -31.74 -29.73 -23.92
N CYS A 653 -30.61 -29.41 -23.27
CA CYS A 653 -29.66 -30.42 -22.82
C CYS A 653 -30.10 -31.09 -21.50
N GLU A 654 -30.91 -32.14 -21.60
CA GLU A 654 -31.42 -32.90 -20.45
C GLU A 654 -30.31 -33.54 -19.60
N SER A 655 -29.17 -33.90 -20.20
CA SER A 655 -28.05 -34.50 -19.49
C SER A 655 -27.13 -33.48 -18.78
N CYS A 656 -27.26 -32.19 -19.10
CA CYS A 656 -26.42 -31.11 -18.59
C CYS A 656 -26.94 -30.61 -17.24
N THR A 657 -26.85 -31.45 -16.21
CA THR A 657 -27.53 -31.24 -14.92
C THR A 657 -26.65 -30.70 -13.79
N ASP A 658 -25.34 -30.61 -13.98
CA ASP A 658 -24.41 -30.16 -12.93
C ASP A 658 -23.80 -28.77 -13.26
N GLY A 659 -22.50 -28.70 -13.57
CA GLY A 659 -21.81 -27.44 -13.83
C GLY A 659 -21.98 -26.94 -15.27
N VAL A 660 -21.97 -25.62 -15.44
CA VAL A 660 -22.03 -24.96 -16.75
C VAL A 660 -20.90 -23.95 -16.86
N VAL A 661 -20.21 -23.93 -18.01
CA VAL A 661 -19.28 -22.87 -18.42
C VAL A 661 -19.83 -22.23 -19.70
N LEU A 662 -20.04 -20.92 -19.67
CA LEU A 662 -20.28 -20.07 -20.83
C LEU A 662 -18.96 -19.39 -21.17
N THR A 663 -18.47 -19.50 -22.40
CA THR A 663 -17.19 -18.88 -22.74
C THR A 663 -17.05 -18.55 -24.22
N ASP A 664 -16.24 -17.54 -24.53
CA ASP A 664 -15.81 -17.26 -25.89
C ASP A 664 -14.89 -18.38 -26.39
N THR A 665 -15.01 -18.68 -27.68
CA THR A 665 -14.31 -19.81 -28.30
C THR A 665 -13.12 -19.39 -29.13
N SER A 666 -13.04 -18.12 -29.53
CA SER A 666 -12.01 -17.59 -30.43
C SER A 666 -10.66 -17.36 -29.78
N ASP A 667 -10.64 -17.18 -28.46
CA ASP A 667 -9.51 -16.71 -27.66
C ASP A 667 -9.47 -17.38 -26.28
N SER A 668 -10.00 -18.59 -26.19
CA SER A 668 -9.94 -19.42 -24.99
C SER A 668 -9.33 -20.79 -25.29
N TYR A 669 -8.60 -21.34 -24.33
CA TYR A 669 -8.19 -22.74 -24.34
C TYR A 669 -8.18 -23.32 -22.92
N PHE A 670 -8.06 -24.63 -22.83
CA PHE A 670 -8.16 -25.39 -21.58
C PHE A 670 -6.87 -26.17 -21.32
N GLN A 671 -6.36 -26.03 -20.10
CA GLN A 671 -5.21 -26.76 -19.59
C GLN A 671 -5.63 -27.88 -18.65
N ARG A 672 -6.81 -27.77 -18.04
CA ARG A 672 -7.41 -28.76 -17.12
C ARG A 672 -8.93 -28.75 -17.23
N ASP A 673 -9.57 -29.81 -16.73
CA ASP A 673 -11.02 -29.85 -16.59
C ASP A 673 -11.47 -28.74 -15.60
N PRO A 674 -12.28 -27.77 -16.05
CA PRO A 674 -12.68 -26.63 -15.22
C PRO A 674 -13.56 -27.06 -14.04
N PHE A 675 -14.39 -28.09 -14.19
CA PHE A 675 -15.29 -28.58 -13.13
C PHE A 675 -14.51 -29.39 -12.10
N ALA A 676 -13.60 -30.26 -12.53
CA ALA A 676 -12.71 -30.97 -11.62
C ALA A 676 -11.80 -30.01 -10.84
N THR A 677 -11.38 -28.92 -11.47
CA THR A 677 -10.58 -27.87 -10.82
C THR A 677 -11.41 -27.11 -9.79
N ALA A 678 -12.62 -26.69 -10.13
CA ALA A 678 -13.57 -26.06 -9.20
C ALA A 678 -13.85 -26.95 -7.96
N ASN A 679 -14.09 -28.24 -8.19
CA ASN A 679 -14.28 -29.23 -7.12
C ASN A 679 -13.08 -29.31 -6.17
N ARG A 680 -11.86 -29.40 -6.74
CA ARG A 680 -10.62 -29.52 -5.96
C ARG A 680 -10.34 -28.29 -5.11
N LEU A 681 -10.70 -27.12 -5.64
CA LEU A 681 -10.52 -25.84 -4.95
C LEU A 681 -11.66 -25.53 -3.97
N GLY A 682 -12.75 -26.32 -3.96
CA GLY A 682 -13.90 -26.09 -3.10
C GLY A 682 -14.70 -24.84 -3.47
N ILE A 683 -14.57 -24.34 -4.70
CA ILE A 683 -15.23 -23.14 -5.20
C ILE A 683 -16.34 -23.52 -6.18
N ARG A 684 -17.56 -23.61 -5.66
CA ARG A 684 -18.75 -23.99 -6.42
C ARG A 684 -19.87 -23.09 -5.97
N TYR A 685 -20.17 -22.09 -6.77
CA TYR A 685 -21.24 -21.13 -6.52
C TYR A 685 -22.31 -21.25 -7.60
N PRO A 686 -23.54 -20.80 -7.34
CA PRO A 686 -24.58 -20.74 -8.36
C PRO A 686 -24.13 -19.98 -9.60
N VAL A 687 -23.47 -18.83 -9.42
CA VAL A 687 -22.86 -18.04 -10.49
C VAL A 687 -21.48 -17.55 -10.05
N MET A 688 -20.49 -17.76 -10.89
CA MET A 688 -19.11 -17.29 -10.76
C MET A 688 -18.78 -16.42 -11.97
N VAL A 689 -18.44 -15.18 -11.70
CA VAL A 689 -17.96 -14.19 -12.67
C VAL A 689 -16.50 -13.89 -12.35
N PHE A 690 -15.67 -13.59 -13.35
CA PHE A 690 -14.21 -13.58 -13.17
C PHE A 690 -13.64 -12.18 -13.33
N GLU A 691 -12.88 -11.73 -12.33
CA GLU A 691 -12.22 -10.43 -12.37
C GLU A 691 -11.08 -10.39 -13.40
N GLU A 692 -11.00 -9.28 -14.12
CA GLU A 692 -9.81 -8.87 -14.86
C GLU A 692 -8.71 -8.36 -13.92
N ILE A 693 -7.54 -8.04 -14.48
CA ILE A 693 -6.41 -7.48 -13.72
C ILE A 693 -6.76 -6.15 -13.05
N ASP A 694 -6.11 -5.88 -11.94
CA ASP A 694 -6.38 -4.74 -11.07
C ASP A 694 -6.13 -3.36 -11.70
N SER A 695 -5.42 -3.30 -12.83
CA SER A 695 -5.16 -2.04 -13.55
C SER A 695 -6.34 -1.53 -14.37
N ILE A 696 -7.44 -2.28 -14.45
CA ILE A 696 -8.68 -1.87 -15.09
C ILE A 696 -9.86 -1.96 -14.12
N ASP A 697 -10.65 -0.90 -14.06
CA ASP A 697 -11.87 -0.83 -13.24
C ASP A 697 -13.07 -0.38 -14.09
N ASN A 698 -14.25 -0.38 -13.49
CA ASN A 698 -15.49 -0.08 -14.19
C ASN A 698 -15.65 1.40 -14.56
N THR A 699 -14.70 2.28 -14.18
CA THR A 699 -14.62 3.65 -14.73
C THR A 699 -14.03 3.67 -16.14
N HIS A 700 -13.43 2.55 -16.58
CA HIS A 700 -12.95 2.39 -17.94
C HIS A 700 -14.09 2.61 -18.95
N TRP A 701 -13.77 3.25 -20.09
CA TRP A 701 -14.77 3.65 -21.08
C TRP A 701 -15.61 2.47 -21.62
N LEU A 702 -15.06 1.26 -21.59
CA LEU A 702 -15.73 0.04 -22.05
C LEU A 702 -16.97 -0.31 -21.19
N THR A 703 -16.97 0.12 -19.93
CA THR A 703 -18.00 -0.21 -18.94
C THR A 703 -18.77 1.03 -18.51
N ASP A 704 -18.09 2.14 -18.15
CA ASP A 704 -18.76 3.31 -17.59
C ASP A 704 -19.65 4.00 -18.63
N PHE A 705 -19.09 4.31 -19.80
CA PHE A 705 -19.80 5.11 -20.80
C PHE A 705 -21.12 4.46 -21.26
N PRO A 706 -21.16 3.15 -21.62
CA PRO A 706 -22.41 2.52 -22.00
C PRO A 706 -23.46 2.51 -20.87
N VAL A 707 -23.07 2.18 -19.64
CA VAL A 707 -23.99 2.15 -18.48
C VAL A 707 -24.48 3.55 -18.14
N LYS A 708 -23.59 4.54 -18.13
CA LYS A 708 -23.93 5.94 -17.84
C LYS A 708 -24.87 6.51 -18.89
N SER A 709 -24.64 6.22 -20.16
CA SER A 709 -25.54 6.68 -21.22
C SER A 709 -26.90 5.99 -21.16
N CYS A 710 -26.92 4.66 -21.02
CA CYS A 710 -28.15 3.86 -21.06
C CYS A 710 -28.97 3.91 -19.77
N ARG A 711 -28.33 3.65 -18.63
CA ARG A 711 -28.97 3.52 -17.31
C ARG A 711 -28.88 4.76 -16.44
N LYS A 712 -28.16 5.80 -16.89
CA LYS A 712 -27.86 7.01 -16.07
C LYS A 712 -27.24 6.63 -14.73
N HIS A 713 -26.38 5.61 -14.76
CA HIS A 713 -25.74 5.05 -13.58
C HIS A 713 -24.23 4.92 -13.84
N THR A 714 -23.43 5.11 -12.80
CA THR A 714 -21.99 4.85 -12.82
C THR A 714 -21.72 3.72 -11.84
N VAL A 715 -21.11 2.64 -12.36
CA VAL A 715 -20.75 1.47 -11.54
C VAL A 715 -19.67 1.82 -10.50
N GLY A 716 -18.80 2.77 -10.84
CA GLY A 716 -17.73 3.26 -9.97
C GLY A 716 -16.41 2.51 -10.12
N PRO A 717 -15.39 2.81 -9.29
CA PRO A 717 -14.06 2.22 -9.37
C PRO A 717 -14.02 0.83 -8.74
N THR A 718 -14.79 -0.09 -9.32
CA THR A 718 -14.81 -1.52 -8.98
C THR A 718 -14.16 -2.35 -10.09
N ARG A 719 -13.61 -3.52 -9.78
CA ARG A 719 -12.90 -4.35 -10.77
C ARG A 719 -13.81 -4.71 -11.96
N VAL A 720 -13.25 -4.71 -13.16
CA VAL A 720 -13.98 -5.21 -14.33
C VAL A 720 -14.13 -6.72 -14.24
N LEU A 721 -15.35 -7.22 -14.44
CA LEU A 721 -15.70 -8.63 -14.50
C LEU A 721 -15.91 -9.06 -15.93
N CYS A 722 -15.18 -10.07 -16.41
CA CYS A 722 -15.23 -10.51 -17.79
C CYS A 722 -16.54 -11.22 -18.14
N SER A 723 -17.30 -10.65 -19.07
CA SER A 723 -18.54 -11.25 -19.61
C SER A 723 -18.28 -12.39 -20.58
N GLY A 724 -17.07 -12.49 -21.12
CA GLY A 724 -16.65 -13.53 -22.06
C GLY A 724 -16.43 -14.90 -21.42
N SER A 725 -16.45 -14.99 -20.08
CA SER A 725 -16.37 -16.27 -19.36
C SER A 725 -17.14 -16.23 -18.04
N THR A 726 -18.13 -17.12 -17.90
CA THR A 726 -18.97 -17.26 -16.70
C THR A 726 -19.14 -18.75 -16.38
N MET A 727 -19.12 -19.12 -15.11
CA MET A 727 -19.25 -20.53 -14.68
C MET A 727 -20.23 -20.64 -13.51
N GLY A 728 -20.95 -21.75 -13.37
CA GLY A 728 -21.86 -21.92 -12.24
C GLY A 728 -22.61 -23.24 -12.25
N SER A 729 -23.61 -23.39 -11.38
CA SER A 729 -24.56 -24.49 -11.51
C SER A 729 -25.51 -24.24 -12.67
N ARG A 730 -26.16 -25.31 -13.18
CA ARG A 730 -27.21 -25.19 -14.19
C ARG A 730 -28.25 -24.13 -13.83
N GLU A 731 -28.80 -24.19 -12.62
CA GLU A 731 -29.88 -23.30 -12.18
C GLU A 731 -29.39 -21.86 -12.03
N GLY A 732 -28.19 -21.66 -11.46
CA GLY A 732 -27.61 -20.33 -11.32
C GLY A 732 -27.29 -19.70 -12.67
N ILE A 733 -26.76 -20.48 -13.62
CA ILE A 733 -26.48 -19.99 -14.97
C ILE A 733 -27.76 -19.71 -15.76
N LEU A 734 -28.83 -20.48 -15.60
CA LEU A 734 -30.14 -20.12 -16.18
C LEU A 734 -30.63 -18.78 -15.64
N GLY A 735 -30.54 -18.55 -14.31
CA GLY A 735 -30.89 -17.26 -13.70
C GLY A 735 -30.00 -16.10 -14.17
N TYR A 736 -28.70 -16.34 -14.35
CA TYR A 736 -27.77 -15.38 -14.94
C TYR A 736 -28.16 -15.02 -16.38
N LEU A 737 -28.48 -16.02 -17.20
CA LEU A 737 -28.88 -15.83 -18.59
C LEU A 737 -30.20 -15.04 -18.68
N ASP A 738 -31.19 -15.36 -17.84
CA ASP A 738 -32.45 -14.61 -17.78
C ASP A 738 -32.21 -13.14 -17.41
N ALA A 739 -31.34 -12.85 -16.45
CA ALA A 739 -30.99 -11.48 -16.07
C ALA A 739 -30.27 -10.71 -17.19
N MET A 740 -29.32 -11.36 -17.89
CA MET A 740 -28.64 -10.77 -19.06
C MET A 740 -29.64 -10.47 -20.18
N ILE A 741 -30.56 -11.40 -20.47
CA ILE A 741 -31.57 -11.26 -21.54
C ILE A 741 -32.55 -10.14 -21.20
N GLU A 742 -33.03 -10.06 -19.95
CA GLU A 742 -33.91 -8.98 -19.49
C GLU A 742 -33.24 -7.60 -19.66
N GLU A 743 -31.96 -7.50 -19.30
CA GLU A 743 -31.20 -6.27 -19.47
C GLU A 743 -30.96 -5.94 -20.94
N MET A 744 -30.62 -6.92 -21.78
CA MET A 744 -30.49 -6.73 -23.23
C MET A 744 -31.82 -6.30 -23.88
N ASP A 745 -32.96 -6.79 -23.40
CA ASP A 745 -34.29 -6.36 -23.85
C ASP A 745 -34.57 -4.90 -23.51
N TYR A 746 -34.10 -4.44 -22.36
CA TYR A 746 -34.13 -3.03 -22.01
C TYR A 746 -33.25 -2.21 -22.97
N TRP A 747 -32.01 -2.65 -23.22
CA TRP A 747 -31.06 -1.91 -24.04
C TRP A 747 -31.49 -1.84 -25.51
N LYS A 748 -31.98 -2.94 -26.08
CA LYS A 748 -32.38 -2.98 -27.50
C LYS A 748 -33.54 -2.04 -27.83
N THR A 749 -34.42 -1.76 -26.87
CA THR A 749 -35.61 -0.93 -27.10
C THR A 749 -35.36 0.58 -26.97
N LYS A 750 -34.20 0.98 -26.45
CA LYS A 750 -33.86 2.38 -26.13
C LYS A 750 -32.77 2.93 -27.04
N ASP A 751 -33.08 3.99 -27.76
CA ASP A 751 -32.15 4.62 -28.71
C ASP A 751 -30.85 5.05 -28.00
N GLU A 752 -30.93 5.56 -26.77
CA GLU A 752 -29.78 5.99 -25.96
C GLU A 752 -28.86 4.86 -25.47
N CYS A 753 -29.32 3.61 -25.56
CA CYS A 753 -28.58 2.41 -25.13
C CYS A 753 -27.91 1.67 -26.30
N ARG A 754 -28.23 2.03 -27.56
CA ARG A 754 -27.67 1.41 -28.77
C ARG A 754 -26.31 2.01 -29.11
N ILE A 755 -25.39 1.88 -28.17
CA ILE A 755 -24.07 2.50 -28.21
C ILE A 755 -23.09 1.48 -28.76
N ASP A 756 -22.55 1.77 -29.93
CA ASP A 756 -21.28 1.20 -30.35
C ASP A 756 -20.26 2.31 -30.44
N MET A 757 -19.06 1.97 -30.00
CA MET A 757 -17.89 2.82 -30.12
C MET A 757 -17.48 3.02 -31.58
N VAL A 758 -18.03 4.03 -32.25
CA VAL A 758 -17.50 4.47 -33.54
C VAL A 758 -16.11 5.03 -33.30
N SER A 759 -15.08 4.25 -33.65
CA SER A 759 -13.66 4.62 -33.60
C SER A 759 -13.27 5.68 -34.66
N GLY A 760 -14.13 6.68 -34.88
CA GLY A 760 -14.02 7.61 -36.00
C GLY A 760 -14.64 9.00 -35.82
N ALA A 761 -15.04 9.40 -34.61
CA ALA A 761 -15.51 10.77 -34.37
C ALA A 761 -14.35 11.79 -34.37
N ARG A 762 -13.84 12.16 -35.55
CA ARG A 762 -12.88 13.27 -35.74
C ARG A 762 -13.53 14.66 -35.60
N GLY A 763 -14.71 14.78 -35.00
CA GLY A 763 -15.50 16.03 -35.05
C GLY A 763 -16.22 16.43 -33.76
N VAL A 764 -16.20 15.61 -32.71
CA VAL A 764 -16.77 16.00 -31.42
C VAL A 764 -15.61 16.20 -30.46
N SER A 765 -15.29 17.46 -30.20
CA SER A 765 -14.30 17.89 -29.21
C SER A 765 -14.70 17.40 -27.82
N PHE A 766 -14.25 16.20 -27.44
CA PHE A 766 -14.16 15.78 -26.06
C PHE A 766 -12.81 16.23 -25.51
N SER A 767 -12.82 17.27 -24.68
CA SER A 767 -11.64 17.89 -24.07
C SER A 767 -10.98 17.07 -22.95
N VAL A 768 -11.19 15.75 -22.91
CA VAL A 768 -10.67 14.85 -21.85
C VAL A 768 -9.88 13.66 -22.44
N ALA A 769 -9.69 13.59 -23.75
CA ALA A 769 -8.98 12.49 -24.42
C ALA A 769 -7.56 12.87 -24.91
N ASN A 770 -6.81 13.67 -24.14
CA ASN A 770 -5.52 14.21 -24.60
C ASN A 770 -4.25 13.58 -24.01
N GLU A 771 -4.32 12.48 -23.24
CA GLU A 771 -3.08 11.83 -22.73
C GLU A 771 -2.98 10.31 -22.92
N ILE A 772 -3.81 9.70 -23.76
CA ILE A 772 -3.60 8.30 -24.17
C ILE A 772 -3.52 8.22 -25.69
N GLU A 773 -2.44 8.77 -26.26
CA GLU A 773 -1.89 8.26 -27.52
C GLU A 773 -1.17 6.93 -27.22
N LEU A 774 -1.94 5.88 -26.95
CA LEU A 774 -1.46 4.53 -27.25
C LEU A 774 -1.42 4.43 -28.76
N ASN A 775 -0.21 4.23 -29.28
CA ASN A 775 0.18 4.23 -30.68
C ASN A 775 -0.51 3.09 -31.47
N LEU A 776 -1.83 3.20 -31.70
CA LEU A 776 -2.61 2.36 -32.63
C LEU A 776 -2.50 2.87 -34.08
N SER A 777 -1.37 3.47 -34.44
CA SER A 777 -1.08 4.02 -35.76
C SER A 777 -0.62 2.95 -36.77
N ASN A 778 -1.29 1.79 -36.81
CA ASN A 778 -1.10 0.85 -37.91
C ASN A 778 -2.06 1.23 -39.07
N PRO A 779 -1.60 1.79 -40.20
CA PRO A 779 -2.47 2.37 -41.24
C PRO A 779 -3.20 1.32 -42.10
N LEU A 780 -3.07 0.03 -41.80
CA LEU A 780 -3.52 -1.08 -42.65
C LEU A 780 -4.71 -1.88 -42.11
N LEU A 781 -5.31 -1.48 -40.99
CA LEU A 781 -6.56 -2.08 -40.50
C LEU A 781 -7.62 -0.99 -40.31
N PRO A 782 -8.82 -1.12 -40.92
CA PRO A 782 -9.88 -0.15 -40.69
C PRO A 782 -10.24 -0.12 -39.19
N PRO A 783 -10.66 1.05 -38.65
CA PRO A 783 -11.00 1.21 -37.25
C PRO A 783 -12.04 0.15 -36.84
N ARG A 784 -11.62 -0.83 -36.03
CA ARG A 784 -12.50 -1.92 -35.59
C ARG A 784 -13.33 -1.43 -34.41
N VAL A 785 -14.58 -1.10 -34.69
CA VAL A 785 -15.65 -0.97 -33.69
C VAL A 785 -15.81 -2.33 -33.02
N GLN A 786 -15.39 -2.48 -31.75
CA GLN A 786 -15.71 -3.67 -30.96
C GLN A 786 -16.96 -3.39 -30.11
N PRO A 787 -18.04 -4.19 -30.23
CA PRO A 787 -19.12 -4.22 -29.24
C PRO A 787 -18.52 -4.57 -27.88
N GLY A 788 -18.71 -3.71 -26.89
CA GLY A 788 -18.34 -3.97 -25.49
C GLY A 788 -19.54 -3.82 -24.55
N ASP A 789 -20.75 -3.79 -25.08
CA ASP A 789 -21.94 -3.47 -24.29
C ASP A 789 -22.43 -4.63 -23.42
N ASP A 790 -22.16 -5.87 -23.83
CA ASP A 790 -22.38 -7.05 -22.96
C ASP A 790 -21.44 -7.05 -21.74
N GLN A 791 -20.20 -6.59 -21.92
CA GLN A 791 -19.26 -6.34 -20.83
C GLN A 791 -19.81 -5.32 -19.84
N SER A 792 -20.38 -4.21 -20.34
CA SER A 792 -20.99 -3.19 -19.48
C SER A 792 -22.26 -3.68 -18.79
N ILE A 793 -23.14 -4.39 -19.51
CA ILE A 793 -24.36 -5.04 -18.95
C ILE A 793 -24.00 -6.01 -17.82
N HIS A 794 -23.01 -6.88 -18.06
CA HIS A 794 -22.56 -7.87 -17.10
C HIS A 794 -22.10 -7.23 -15.78
N ASN A 795 -21.25 -6.20 -15.88
CA ASN A 795 -20.75 -5.47 -14.70
C ASN A 795 -21.88 -4.70 -13.99
N TYR A 796 -22.75 -4.01 -14.74
CA TYR A 796 -23.91 -3.33 -14.17
C TYR A 796 -24.79 -4.28 -13.36
N LEU A 797 -25.13 -5.44 -13.91
CA LEU A 797 -25.99 -6.41 -13.23
C LEU A 797 -25.35 -6.95 -11.94
N TYR A 798 -24.05 -7.24 -11.96
CA TYR A 798 -23.36 -7.71 -10.76
C TYR A 798 -23.31 -6.63 -9.68
N TYR A 799 -22.79 -5.44 -10.00
CA TYR A 799 -22.55 -4.40 -9.01
C TYR A 799 -23.82 -3.69 -8.51
N THR A 800 -24.95 -3.84 -9.21
CA THR A 800 -26.26 -3.41 -8.71
C THR A 800 -27.03 -4.51 -7.98
N GLY A 801 -26.41 -5.68 -7.74
CA GLY A 801 -27.02 -6.79 -7.00
C GLY A 801 -28.16 -7.50 -7.74
N ARG A 802 -28.21 -7.38 -9.08
CA ARG A 802 -29.23 -8.00 -9.93
C ARG A 802 -28.89 -9.45 -10.31
N LEU A 803 -27.63 -9.84 -10.19
CA LEU A 803 -27.23 -11.24 -10.33
C LEU A 803 -27.37 -11.97 -8.99
N LYS A 804 -28.39 -12.81 -8.88
CA LYS A 804 -28.67 -13.56 -7.66
C LYS A 804 -27.58 -14.60 -7.38
N ASP A 805 -27.09 -14.63 -6.14
CA ASP A 805 -26.09 -15.59 -5.64
C ASP A 805 -24.79 -15.64 -6.48
N ALA A 806 -24.46 -14.53 -7.14
CA ALA A 806 -23.26 -14.39 -7.94
C ALA A 806 -22.06 -13.99 -7.09
N VAL A 807 -20.91 -14.58 -7.39
CA VAL A 807 -19.65 -14.30 -6.72
C VAL A 807 -18.60 -13.92 -7.76
N ALA A 808 -17.95 -12.78 -7.55
CA ALA A 808 -16.74 -12.42 -8.26
C ALA A 808 -15.58 -13.29 -7.77
N ILE A 809 -15.00 -14.07 -8.68
CA ILE A 809 -13.81 -14.85 -8.45
C ILE A 809 -12.60 -13.93 -8.71
N PRO A 810 -11.72 -13.74 -7.70
CA PRO A 810 -10.60 -12.83 -7.84
C PRO A 810 -9.66 -13.17 -8.99
N HIS A 811 -9.08 -12.14 -9.58
CA HIS A 811 -8.12 -12.27 -10.68
C HIS A 811 -7.04 -13.32 -10.36
N ARG A 812 -6.82 -14.24 -11.30
CA ARG A 812 -5.85 -15.36 -11.15
C ARG A 812 -6.07 -16.26 -9.95
N THR A 813 -7.32 -16.38 -9.50
CA THR A 813 -7.73 -17.37 -8.51
C THR A 813 -8.86 -18.21 -9.10
N GLY A 814 -8.86 -19.52 -8.92
CA GLY A 814 -9.97 -20.38 -9.37
C GLY A 814 -9.80 -21.06 -10.74
N PRO A 815 -10.90 -21.55 -11.33
CA PRO A 815 -10.84 -22.45 -12.47
C PRO A 815 -10.64 -21.73 -13.82
N LEU A 816 -11.03 -20.46 -13.95
CA LEU A 816 -10.87 -19.69 -15.18
C LEU A 816 -10.01 -18.44 -14.89
N HIS A 817 -9.12 -18.13 -15.82
CA HIS A 817 -8.22 -16.98 -15.74
C HIS A 817 -8.39 -16.11 -16.98
N VAL A 818 -8.80 -14.86 -16.76
CA VAL A 818 -8.91 -13.81 -17.78
C VAL A 818 -7.59 -13.05 -17.86
N VAL A 819 -6.84 -13.24 -18.95
CA VAL A 819 -5.49 -12.66 -19.13
C VAL A 819 -5.46 -11.39 -19.98
N GLY A 820 -6.60 -10.92 -20.51
CA GLY A 820 -6.58 -10.02 -21.67
C GLY A 820 -5.72 -8.76 -21.54
N VAL A 821 -5.97 -7.94 -20.52
CA VAL A 821 -5.20 -6.71 -20.28
C VAL A 821 -3.76 -7.01 -19.90
N GLU A 822 -3.52 -7.99 -19.01
CA GLU A 822 -2.17 -8.39 -18.58
C GLU A 822 -1.31 -8.88 -19.76
N ALA A 823 -1.89 -9.74 -20.60
CA ALA A 823 -1.25 -10.27 -21.81
C ALA A 823 -0.99 -9.17 -22.85
N SER A 824 -1.94 -8.25 -23.02
CA SER A 824 -1.79 -7.09 -23.91
C SER A 824 -0.67 -6.16 -23.44
N ASP A 825 -0.60 -5.88 -22.13
CA ASP A 825 0.45 -5.06 -21.54
C ASP A 825 1.83 -5.70 -21.70
N ILE A 826 1.95 -7.01 -21.46
CA ILE A 826 3.18 -7.76 -21.68
C ILE A 826 3.62 -7.68 -23.14
N TYR A 827 2.69 -7.88 -24.07
CA TYR A 827 2.96 -7.84 -25.50
C TYR A 827 3.39 -6.44 -25.98
N ASN A 828 2.61 -5.40 -25.61
CA ASN A 828 2.82 -4.05 -26.12
C ASN A 828 3.98 -3.32 -25.41
N LYS A 829 4.06 -3.39 -24.09
CA LYS A 829 4.99 -2.55 -23.31
C LYS A 829 6.39 -3.16 -23.22
N ASN A 830 6.48 -4.48 -23.09
CA ASN A 830 7.76 -5.11 -22.77
C ASN A 830 8.29 -5.91 -23.96
N ALA A 831 7.47 -6.75 -24.58
CA ALA A 831 7.93 -7.61 -25.67
C ALA A 831 8.28 -6.83 -26.93
N THR A 832 7.50 -5.79 -27.23
CA THR A 832 7.73 -4.96 -28.41
C THR A 832 9.01 -4.13 -28.27
N VAL A 833 9.19 -3.49 -27.11
CA VAL A 833 10.38 -2.69 -26.80
C VAL A 833 11.64 -3.56 -26.78
N GLU A 834 11.61 -4.73 -26.14
CA GLU A 834 12.77 -5.63 -26.11
C GLU A 834 13.16 -6.17 -27.50
N ALA A 835 12.17 -6.35 -28.39
CA ALA A 835 12.44 -6.72 -29.77
C ALA A 835 13.09 -5.55 -30.53
N GLU A 836 12.55 -4.34 -30.42
CA GLU A 836 13.13 -3.14 -31.02
C GLU A 836 14.58 -2.91 -30.55
N GLU A 837 14.85 -3.05 -29.24
CA GLU A 837 16.20 -2.96 -28.68
C GLU A 837 17.15 -4.06 -29.18
N ALA A 838 16.63 -5.24 -29.49
CA ALA A 838 17.39 -6.34 -30.08
C ALA A 838 17.63 -6.18 -31.60
N GLY A 839 17.20 -5.05 -32.21
CA GLY A 839 17.32 -4.80 -33.63
C GLY A 839 16.37 -5.66 -34.49
N VAL A 840 15.21 -5.99 -33.95
CA VAL A 840 14.14 -6.70 -34.65
C VAL A 840 13.14 -5.68 -35.18
N ASP A 841 13.09 -5.52 -36.50
CA ASP A 841 12.25 -4.52 -37.17
C ASP A 841 10.78 -4.96 -37.37
N ASP A 842 10.45 -6.26 -37.23
CA ASP A 842 9.08 -6.76 -37.42
C ASP A 842 8.76 -7.97 -36.52
N LEU A 843 7.93 -7.73 -35.49
CA LEU A 843 7.40 -8.76 -34.59
C LEU A 843 6.44 -9.74 -35.25
N TRP A 844 5.85 -9.39 -36.40
CA TRP A 844 4.95 -10.30 -37.13
C TRP A 844 5.72 -11.40 -37.86
N GLY A 845 6.99 -11.16 -38.18
CA GLY A 845 7.88 -12.15 -38.80
C GLY A 845 8.57 -13.11 -37.83
N LEU A 846 8.51 -12.85 -36.51
CA LEU A 846 9.20 -13.63 -35.48
C LEU A 846 8.25 -14.41 -34.58
N GLU A 847 7.68 -15.49 -35.13
CA GLU A 847 7.23 -16.59 -34.27
C GLU A 847 8.42 -17.03 -33.39
N GLY A 848 8.29 -16.87 -32.06
CA GLY A 848 9.28 -17.40 -31.12
C GLY A 848 10.41 -16.46 -30.70
N PHE A 849 10.23 -15.13 -30.72
CA PHE A 849 11.26 -14.18 -30.25
C PHE A 849 11.88 -14.55 -28.88
N TYR A 850 11.06 -14.96 -27.91
CA TYR A 850 11.54 -15.44 -26.60
C TYR A 850 11.87 -16.94 -26.54
N VAL A 851 11.54 -17.69 -27.59
CA VAL A 851 11.79 -19.12 -27.66
C VAL A 851 13.23 -19.35 -28.11
N LYS A 852 14.14 -19.32 -27.13
CA LYS A 852 15.54 -19.66 -27.36
C LYS A 852 15.67 -21.14 -27.70
N ASP A 853 16.45 -21.46 -28.72
CA ASP A 853 16.87 -22.83 -29.05
C ASP A 853 15.73 -23.85 -29.24
N GLY A 854 14.54 -23.39 -29.65
CA GLY A 854 13.37 -24.25 -29.83
C GLY A 854 12.72 -24.70 -28.51
N ASP A 855 13.03 -24.06 -27.39
CA ASP A 855 12.40 -24.29 -26.08
C ASP A 855 11.02 -23.63 -26.00
N TRP A 856 10.10 -24.09 -26.85
CA TRP A 856 8.75 -23.55 -26.99
C TRP A 856 7.93 -23.62 -25.70
N ARG A 857 8.39 -24.38 -24.69
CA ARG A 857 7.73 -24.49 -23.37
C ARG A 857 8.08 -23.34 -22.44
N ASN A 858 9.12 -22.56 -22.73
CA ASN A 858 9.48 -21.36 -22.00
C ASN A 858 9.23 -20.13 -22.90
N TRP A 859 8.04 -20.09 -23.52
CA TRP A 859 7.65 -19.04 -24.47
C TRP A 859 7.43 -17.67 -23.83
N LEU A 860 7.22 -17.62 -22.52
CA LEU A 860 7.12 -16.40 -21.74
C LEU A 860 8.22 -16.37 -20.66
N PRO A 861 9.00 -15.29 -20.54
CA PRO A 861 10.02 -15.16 -19.50
C PRO A 861 9.49 -15.32 -18.07
N GLU A 862 10.26 -16.00 -17.21
CA GLU A 862 9.87 -16.31 -15.82
C GLU A 862 9.58 -15.07 -14.98
N ARG A 863 10.21 -13.92 -15.29
CA ARG A 863 9.99 -12.64 -14.61
C ARG A 863 8.52 -12.17 -14.62
N TYR A 864 7.72 -12.63 -15.58
CA TYR A 864 6.28 -12.29 -15.62
C TYR A 864 5.45 -13.14 -14.65
N GLY A 865 5.99 -14.24 -14.12
CA GLY A 865 5.32 -15.09 -13.14
C GLY A 865 3.98 -15.65 -13.64
N LEU A 866 3.82 -15.80 -14.95
CA LEU A 866 2.54 -16.15 -15.60
C LEU A 866 2.52 -17.54 -16.22
N THR A 867 3.68 -18.16 -16.41
CA THR A 867 3.77 -19.51 -16.97
C THR A 867 4.59 -20.42 -16.06
N GLU A 868 4.27 -21.71 -16.08
CA GLU A 868 5.04 -22.74 -15.40
C GLU A 868 6.29 -23.12 -16.23
N PRO A 869 7.51 -22.97 -15.66
CA PRO A 869 8.74 -23.31 -16.37
C PRO A 869 8.75 -24.76 -16.86
N GLY A 870 9.16 -24.95 -18.11
CA GLY A 870 9.27 -26.26 -18.73
C GLY A 870 7.95 -26.88 -19.20
N THR A 871 6.79 -26.22 -18.99
CA THR A 871 5.51 -26.61 -19.60
C THR A 871 4.90 -25.49 -20.43
N GLY A 872 5.09 -24.23 -20.01
CA GLY A 872 4.53 -23.05 -20.66
C GLY A 872 3.04 -22.85 -20.36
N LEU A 873 2.49 -23.62 -19.42
CA LEU A 873 1.10 -23.48 -18.99
C LEU A 873 0.92 -22.19 -18.21
N VAL A 874 -0.15 -21.45 -18.50
CA VAL A 874 -0.48 -20.22 -17.77
C VAL A 874 -0.93 -20.57 -16.35
N THR A 875 -0.38 -19.88 -15.35
CA THR A 875 -0.60 -20.18 -13.93
C THR A 875 -1.43 -19.11 -13.20
N ASN A 876 -2.22 -19.59 -12.24
CA ASN A 876 -2.83 -18.76 -11.20
C ASN A 876 -1.77 -18.22 -10.23
N LEU A 877 -2.15 -17.31 -9.33
CA LEU A 877 -1.27 -16.74 -8.31
C LEU A 877 -0.72 -17.78 -7.33
N ASP A 878 -1.37 -18.93 -7.21
CA ASP A 878 -0.89 -20.06 -6.39
C ASP A 878 0.15 -20.94 -7.11
N GLY A 879 0.58 -20.53 -8.31
CA GLY A 879 1.54 -21.23 -9.17
C GLY A 879 0.96 -22.43 -9.91
N ARG A 880 -0.31 -22.78 -9.69
CA ARG A 880 -0.94 -23.91 -10.38
C ARG A 880 -1.47 -23.46 -11.75
N PRO A 881 -1.39 -24.30 -12.79
CA PRO A 881 -2.04 -24.03 -14.06
C PRO A 881 -3.54 -23.74 -13.92
N SER A 882 -3.99 -22.61 -14.48
CA SER A 882 -5.40 -22.24 -14.61
C SER A 882 -6.12 -23.29 -15.48
N ALA A 883 -7.36 -23.67 -15.16
CA ALA A 883 -8.03 -24.73 -15.93
C ALA A 883 -8.43 -24.24 -17.33
N GLN A 884 -8.95 -23.02 -17.39
CA GLN A 884 -9.15 -22.28 -18.63
C GLN A 884 -8.32 -20.98 -18.61
N VAL A 885 -7.79 -20.62 -19.78
CA VAL A 885 -7.21 -19.31 -20.07
C VAL A 885 -8.10 -18.63 -21.12
N HIS A 886 -8.58 -17.43 -20.82
CA HIS A 886 -9.48 -16.64 -21.66
C HIS A 886 -8.82 -15.31 -22.06
N GLN A 887 -9.10 -14.84 -23.29
CA GLN A 887 -8.43 -13.71 -23.96
C GLN A 887 -6.95 -13.95 -24.25
N GLU A 888 -6.59 -15.20 -24.54
CA GLU A 888 -5.19 -15.59 -24.79
C GLU A 888 -4.58 -14.96 -26.04
N ASN A 889 -5.40 -14.61 -27.03
CA ASN A 889 -4.96 -13.95 -28.26
C ASN A 889 -4.28 -12.59 -28.01
N ARG A 890 -4.45 -12.01 -26.81
CA ARG A 890 -3.79 -10.76 -26.40
C ARG A 890 -2.29 -10.92 -26.15
N PHE A 891 -1.78 -12.15 -26.02
CA PHE A 891 -0.34 -12.41 -26.06
C PHE A 891 0.29 -12.21 -27.45
N GLY A 892 -0.52 -11.99 -28.50
CA GLY A 892 -0.03 -11.70 -29.84
C GLY A 892 0.82 -12.84 -30.42
N SER A 893 2.01 -12.55 -30.93
CA SER A 893 2.94 -13.58 -31.43
C SER A 893 3.63 -14.41 -30.35
N LEU A 894 3.60 -14.00 -29.09
CA LEU A 894 4.36 -14.65 -28.01
C LEU A 894 3.91 -16.11 -27.79
N ASN A 895 2.61 -16.34 -27.77
CA ASN A 895 2.07 -17.66 -27.49
C ASN A 895 1.78 -18.50 -28.74
N ARG A 896 1.84 -17.91 -29.94
CA ARG A 896 1.49 -18.60 -31.21
C ARG A 896 2.32 -19.85 -31.44
N GLN A 897 3.63 -19.78 -31.17
CA GLN A 897 4.50 -20.95 -31.32
C GLN A 897 4.15 -22.04 -30.29
N TRP A 898 3.93 -21.67 -29.03
CA TRP A 898 3.51 -22.63 -28.01
C TRP A 898 2.19 -23.31 -28.41
N MET A 899 1.17 -22.53 -28.80
CA MET A 899 -0.13 -23.04 -29.26
C MET A 899 0.00 -23.97 -30.46
N ARG A 900 0.78 -23.57 -31.47
CA ARG A 900 1.08 -24.41 -32.64
C ARG A 900 1.71 -25.73 -32.22
N MET A 901 2.69 -25.70 -31.31
CA MET A 901 3.38 -26.91 -30.83
C MET A 901 2.44 -27.80 -30.00
N MET A 902 1.51 -27.23 -29.23
CA MET A 902 0.47 -27.98 -28.50
C MET A 902 -0.51 -28.66 -29.47
N ILE A 903 -0.85 -28.02 -30.59
CA ILE A 903 -1.68 -28.62 -31.65
C ILE A 903 -0.92 -29.71 -32.40
N GLU A 904 0.31 -29.45 -32.85
CA GLU A 904 1.11 -30.37 -33.67
C GLU A 904 1.58 -31.61 -32.90
N LYS A 905 2.06 -31.43 -31.66
CA LYS A 905 2.57 -32.54 -30.83
C LYS A 905 1.47 -33.21 -30.01
N GLY A 906 0.26 -32.68 -30.09
CA GLY A 906 -0.83 -33.00 -29.18
C GLY A 906 -0.61 -32.37 -27.80
N TRP A 907 -1.72 -32.06 -27.13
CA TRP A 907 -1.73 -31.47 -25.80
C TRP A 907 -1.04 -32.42 -24.79
N PRO A 908 0.23 -32.17 -24.38
CA PRO A 908 1.17 -33.21 -23.95
C PRO A 908 0.91 -33.85 -22.58
N TYR A 909 0.11 -33.21 -21.71
CA TYR A 909 0.18 -33.52 -20.28
C TYR A 909 -0.85 -34.52 -19.77
N ASN A 910 -1.72 -35.05 -20.64
CA ASN A 910 -2.67 -36.11 -20.27
C ASN A 910 -2.16 -37.54 -20.47
N GLN A 911 -0.97 -37.74 -21.04
CA GLN A 911 -0.38 -39.09 -21.17
C GLN A 911 0.46 -39.50 -19.94
N PHE A 912 1.12 -38.56 -19.26
CA PHE A 912 2.01 -38.86 -18.13
C PHE A 912 1.30 -39.00 -16.78
N ASN A 913 0.09 -38.47 -16.61
CA ASN A 913 -0.62 -38.49 -15.32
C ASN A 913 -1.57 -39.67 -15.10
N ARG A 914 -1.83 -40.52 -16.11
CA ARG A 914 -2.66 -41.73 -15.93
C ARG A 914 -2.05 -42.77 -14.98
N SER A 915 -0.74 -42.68 -14.67
CA SER A 915 -0.08 -43.62 -13.75
C SER A 915 0.07 -43.13 -12.31
N ILE A 916 -0.11 -41.82 -12.04
CA ILE A 916 0.13 -41.24 -10.71
C ILE A 916 -1.17 -41.13 -9.90
N ASP A 917 -2.31 -40.94 -10.55
CA ASP A 917 -3.62 -40.73 -9.89
C ASP A 917 -4.29 -42.00 -9.35
N HIS A 918 -3.68 -43.19 -9.48
CA HIS A 918 -4.16 -44.42 -8.84
C HIS A 918 -3.48 -44.76 -7.51
N ARG A 919 -2.67 -43.84 -6.95
CA ARG A 919 -1.98 -44.05 -5.66
C ARG A 919 -2.18 -42.95 -4.62
N MET A 920 -3.15 -42.06 -4.78
CA MET A 920 -3.57 -41.12 -3.72
C MET A 920 -5.02 -41.34 -3.34
#